data_AF-A0A2E2N8S8-F1
#
_entry.id   AF-A0A2E2N8S8-F1
#
_cell.length_a   1.000
_cell.length_b   1.000
_cell.length_c   1.000
_cell.angle_alpha   90.00
_cell.angle_beta   90.00
_cell.angle_gamma   90.00
#
_symmetry.space_group_name_H-M   'P 1'
#
loop_
_entity.id
_entity.type
_entity.pdbx_description
1 polymer ?
#
loop_
_entity_poly.entity_id
_entity_poly.type
_entity_poly.pdbx_seq_one_letter_code
_entity_poly.pdbx_strand_id
1 'polypeptide(L)'
;MRLFARSVLTALPPACVFAAAGLAVTGSAVVAEPLQPTYLQLFENEWEDIERRAPDIFMAGYNVLWVPPPSIASDPYSVGFDVFDRFDLGKPPHFDNSSSRRRTAYGTEETFRSMIAAMHRAGIQIHIDTVLNHNSGRSTSDAFFADGGWPGFHVPRSPDGNGGFRDKQPGDDWGDFHGGANGAYLQSENPGGFNYDTLRGDLVALCDIDQTTNLQFIRQPVEAGNPDNIPAGNIRDLPDPANVRFYQDRDQAGFTVVNPLGPDFDGNGQPDPMTFYPYTQASPDEEARGESGVGVGDPVTENGTGYLMRWLRWMLEVQGVDGFRLDAAKHVYPFFWDQFYDSAVYMGRILPDGSRATPFSFGENTTGAQDILNNYFRKDAFADRDSLDLSGAGDLRNIVGAGGFGSWQNVFNSMLDTADDGLQNGTAGVNHVFSHDNGSVGDGGSRPPLPTERQQGLVANAFVMMHPGPGIVYHNARGVTRNFGFFPREGNPTALGFDPATQTPDDDLTKLVRIRNQYGNAQIVASNPTEQTFTQLNSGNSDILVVERGQGGTADLLVGLNDRYDEGFNLVFTTTNFPEGTRLIELTGNANDPAIDPTDEIPERITVGANGFVLLRVPRNASSEGEHHKGYVIYGPPVPGGSLSIIDPDDVIPPDPNFRPDFVQRVNDIPVITRDAFDIRVETFAQDTFDNTSDDNALFKIDDGYGDFNGNGGPDFPPTQTIVGGFEQFTDLSVPGMTQPDRQGEYQQTIDATTLVEGFHYIEAIAFRPRAAGATPLFADFREVVCIDREPIEFDLAQAGMVVEDDQPDFAITVEDGTAEFVHAFLNLPAGADPVAEIGLGTEARKYDAREYRKTLDPLDEGTNRVTVVVLETSGRAVARDFEVFFGDVNPCPADLGAPMGVLDIADVVAFLQLFGQADPAADLGAPAGVFDVADVVAFLQAFGAGCP
;
A
#
# COMPACT_ATOMS: atom_id res chain seq x y z
N MET A 1 -15.00 -14.85 -37.98
CA MET A 1 -16.35 -15.30 -38.39
C MET A 1 -16.92 -16.16 -37.27
N ARG A 2 -17.49 -15.54 -36.24
CA ARG A 2 -18.22 -16.21 -35.15
C ARG A 2 -19.47 -15.38 -34.89
N LEU A 3 -20.62 -16.01 -35.09
CA LEU A 3 -21.96 -15.48 -34.91
C LEU A 3 -22.75 -16.58 -34.20
N PHE A 4 -23.52 -16.17 -33.19
CA PHE A 4 -24.52 -16.92 -32.43
C PHE A 4 -24.07 -17.94 -31.37
N ALA A 5 -24.28 -17.57 -30.10
CA ALA A 5 -25.18 -18.29 -29.20
C ALA A 5 -25.60 -17.38 -28.01
N ARG A 6 -26.75 -16.72 -28.12
CA ARG A 6 -27.54 -16.23 -26.96
C ARG A 6 -28.92 -16.88 -27.06
N SER A 7 -29.39 -17.50 -25.98
CA SER A 7 -30.73 -18.08 -25.87
C SER A 7 -31.22 -17.81 -24.44
N VAL A 8 -31.98 -16.73 -24.23
CA VAL A 8 -33.45 -16.70 -24.00
C VAL A 8 -33.89 -17.48 -22.76
N LEU A 9 -34.13 -16.77 -21.65
CA LEU A 9 -35.03 -17.22 -20.58
C LEU A 9 -36.37 -16.48 -20.70
N THR A 10 -37.46 -17.24 -20.64
CA THR A 10 -38.84 -16.75 -20.70
C THR A 10 -39.47 -16.70 -19.30
N ALA A 11 -40.31 -15.70 -19.07
CA ALA A 11 -40.98 -15.38 -17.82
C ALA A 11 -42.17 -16.31 -17.50
N LEU A 12 -42.38 -16.62 -16.21
CA LEU A 12 -43.66 -17.05 -15.62
C LEU A 12 -43.83 -16.49 -14.18
N PRO A 13 -45.07 -16.30 -13.67
CA PRO A 13 -45.42 -15.36 -12.58
C PRO A 13 -45.55 -16.01 -11.17
N PRO A 14 -45.82 -15.24 -10.08
CA PRO A 14 -45.36 -15.56 -8.73
C PRO A 14 -46.34 -16.42 -7.92
N ALA A 15 -45.81 -17.32 -7.10
CA ALA A 15 -46.54 -17.92 -5.99
C ALA A 15 -45.58 -18.19 -4.81
N CYS A 16 -45.86 -17.55 -3.68
CA CYS A 16 -45.25 -17.82 -2.38
C CYS A 16 -45.52 -19.26 -1.91
N VAL A 17 -44.51 -19.98 -1.40
CA VAL A 17 -44.55 -20.86 -0.20
C VAL A 17 -43.11 -21.13 0.27
N PHE A 18 -42.84 -20.87 1.55
CA PHE A 18 -41.64 -21.32 2.28
C PHE A 18 -41.57 -22.85 2.37
N ALA A 19 -40.44 -23.47 2.00
CA ALA A 19 -40.00 -24.76 2.54
C ALA A 19 -38.50 -24.98 2.27
N ALA A 20 -37.74 -25.09 3.36
CA ALA A 20 -36.35 -25.51 3.36
C ALA A 20 -36.22 -27.01 3.04
N ALA A 21 -35.37 -27.36 2.08
CA ALA A 21 -34.72 -28.67 1.98
C ALA A 21 -33.50 -28.56 1.05
N GLY A 22 -32.33 -28.89 1.58
CA GLY A 22 -31.04 -28.70 0.94
C GLY A 22 -30.82 -29.53 -0.32
N LEU A 23 -30.17 -28.89 -1.29
CA LEU A 23 -29.27 -29.52 -2.24
C LEU A 23 -28.03 -28.60 -2.30
N ALA A 24 -26.91 -29.09 -1.76
CA ALA A 24 -25.63 -28.40 -1.83
C ALA A 24 -25.14 -28.40 -3.28
N VAL A 25 -25.27 -27.26 -3.94
CA VAL A 25 -24.44 -26.86 -5.06
C VAL A 25 -23.55 -25.76 -4.50
N THR A 26 -22.33 -26.12 -4.10
CA THR A 26 -21.27 -25.16 -3.76
C THR A 26 -20.76 -24.54 -5.06
N GLY A 27 -21.56 -23.65 -5.64
CA GLY A 27 -21.03 -22.57 -6.45
C GLY A 27 -20.80 -21.43 -5.48
N SER A 28 -19.59 -21.30 -4.94
CA SER A 28 -19.17 -20.03 -4.36
C SER A 28 -19.25 -19.04 -5.51
N ALA A 29 -20.24 -18.15 -5.49
CA ALA A 29 -20.15 -16.95 -6.30
C ALA A 29 -18.86 -16.27 -5.85
N VAL A 30 -17.90 -16.12 -6.75
CA VAL A 30 -16.76 -15.25 -6.48
C VAL A 30 -17.36 -13.89 -6.14
N VAL A 31 -17.06 -13.44 -4.93
CA VAL A 31 -17.29 -12.06 -4.53
C VAL A 31 -16.34 -11.27 -5.43
N ALA A 32 -16.85 -10.78 -6.55
CA ALA A 32 -16.17 -9.70 -7.25
C ALA A 32 -16.09 -8.55 -6.24
N GLU A 33 -14.88 -8.05 -5.95
CA GLU A 33 -14.68 -6.84 -5.16
C GLU A 33 -15.66 -5.77 -5.68
N PRO A 34 -16.69 -5.39 -4.93
CA PRO A 34 -17.54 -4.31 -5.37
C PRO A 34 -17.04 -3.05 -4.67
N LEU A 35 -16.40 -2.15 -5.43
CA LEU A 35 -16.53 -0.69 -5.36
C LEU A 35 -15.47 -0.06 -6.27
N GLN A 36 -15.75 1.11 -6.82
CA GLN A 36 -14.88 1.82 -7.76
C GLN A 36 -13.78 2.54 -6.95
N PRO A 37 -12.66 1.88 -6.60
CA PRO A 37 -11.81 2.34 -5.51
C PRO A 37 -11.10 3.62 -5.93
N THR A 38 -10.78 4.45 -4.95
CA THR A 38 -9.89 5.58 -5.15
C THR A 38 -8.46 5.17 -4.80
N TYR A 39 -7.61 5.17 -5.82
CA TYR A 39 -6.21 4.79 -5.71
C TYR A 39 -5.36 6.03 -5.50
N LEU A 40 -4.34 5.89 -4.66
CA LEU A 40 -3.17 6.76 -4.65
C LEU A 40 -1.99 5.96 -5.21
N GLN A 41 -1.51 6.34 -6.40
CA GLN A 41 -0.19 5.89 -6.85
C GLN A 41 0.86 6.70 -6.09
N LEU A 42 1.60 6.05 -5.19
CA LEU A 42 2.54 6.68 -4.28
C LEU A 42 3.97 6.21 -4.57
N PHE A 43 4.78 7.09 -5.17
CA PHE A 43 6.17 6.80 -5.53
C PHE A 43 7.13 7.76 -4.84
N GLU A 44 8.42 7.40 -4.84
CA GLU A 44 9.49 8.17 -4.21
C GLU A 44 9.28 8.42 -2.70
N ASN A 45 8.66 7.48 -2.00
CA ASN A 45 8.48 7.50 -0.54
C ASN A 45 9.04 6.18 0.03
N GLU A 46 9.86 6.22 1.08
CA GLU A 46 10.34 5.00 1.73
C GLU A 46 9.21 4.33 2.55
N TRP A 47 9.29 3.02 2.78
CA TRP A 47 8.20 2.26 3.43
C TRP A 47 7.84 2.78 4.82
N GLU A 48 8.85 3.16 5.60
CA GLU A 48 8.67 3.74 6.94
C GLU A 48 8.03 5.14 6.90
N ASP A 49 8.27 5.89 5.83
CA ASP A 49 7.64 7.19 5.65
C ASP A 49 6.17 7.02 5.27
N ILE A 50 5.84 6.03 4.43
CA ILE A 50 4.43 5.70 4.09
C ILE A 50 3.69 5.26 5.35
N GLU A 51 4.29 4.40 6.17
CA GLU A 51 3.78 3.98 7.48
C GLU A 51 3.51 5.19 8.38
N ARG A 52 4.47 6.12 8.50
CA ARG A 52 4.29 7.36 9.27
C ARG A 52 3.13 8.22 8.74
N ARG A 53 2.92 8.24 7.42
CA ARG A 53 1.88 9.02 6.73
C ARG A 53 0.52 8.33 6.68
N ALA A 54 0.38 7.13 7.25
CA ALA A 54 -0.90 6.41 7.32
C ALA A 54 -2.09 7.25 7.81
N PRO A 55 -1.96 8.08 8.87
CA PRO A 55 -3.03 8.98 9.29
C PRO A 55 -3.51 9.92 8.17
N ASP A 56 -2.59 10.55 7.45
CA ASP A 56 -2.96 11.52 6.41
C ASP A 56 -3.56 10.85 5.17
N ILE A 57 -3.05 9.67 4.79
CA ILE A 57 -3.58 8.88 3.68
C ILE A 57 -5.02 8.43 4.00
N PHE A 58 -5.26 7.97 5.23
CA PHE A 58 -6.60 7.64 5.70
C PHE A 58 -7.53 8.86 5.67
N MET A 59 -7.10 10.00 6.22
CA MET A 59 -7.90 11.22 6.24
C MET A 59 -8.21 11.78 4.85
N ALA A 60 -7.32 11.57 3.87
CA ALA A 60 -7.51 11.96 2.48
C ALA A 60 -8.61 11.14 1.75
N GLY A 61 -8.95 9.94 2.25
CA GLY A 61 -10.04 9.14 1.71
C GLY A 61 -9.65 8.06 0.69
N TYR A 62 -8.36 7.75 0.54
CA TYR A 62 -7.92 6.71 -0.38
C TYR A 62 -8.27 5.31 0.12
N ASN A 63 -8.59 4.39 -0.80
CA ASN A 63 -8.93 3.00 -0.49
C ASN A 63 -7.79 2.04 -0.79
N VAL A 64 -6.91 2.42 -1.73
CA VAL A 64 -5.84 1.56 -2.23
C VAL A 64 -4.58 2.39 -2.49
N LEU A 65 -3.42 1.87 -2.08
CA LEU A 65 -2.13 2.38 -2.53
C LEU A 65 -1.59 1.52 -3.67
N TRP A 66 -1.18 2.17 -4.77
CA TRP A 66 -0.28 1.56 -5.74
C TRP A 66 1.16 2.01 -5.44
N VAL A 67 1.97 1.09 -4.93
CA VAL A 67 3.36 1.31 -4.52
C VAL A 67 4.37 0.71 -5.52
N PRO A 68 5.62 1.20 -5.58
CA PRO A 68 6.64 0.72 -6.53
C PRO A 68 7.06 -0.74 -6.30
N PRO A 69 7.86 -1.34 -7.23
CA PRO A 69 8.30 -2.73 -7.08
C PRO A 69 9.10 -2.94 -5.79
N PRO A 70 8.73 -3.94 -4.94
CA PRO A 70 9.39 -4.16 -3.66
C PRO A 70 10.63 -5.06 -3.75
N SER A 71 10.87 -5.70 -4.89
CA SER A 71 12.02 -6.59 -5.10
C SER A 71 13.30 -5.81 -5.41
N ILE A 72 14.45 -6.36 -5.04
CA ILE A 72 15.74 -5.72 -5.29
C ILE A 72 15.98 -5.58 -6.80
N ALA A 73 16.46 -4.39 -7.17
CA ALA A 73 16.85 -4.03 -8.52
C ALA A 73 18.35 -4.19 -8.74
N SER A 74 18.82 -4.00 -9.98
CA SER A 74 20.26 -4.10 -10.26
C SER A 74 21.10 -2.96 -9.68
N ASP A 75 20.44 -1.84 -9.38
CA ASP A 75 21.01 -0.69 -8.70
C ASP A 75 20.18 -0.34 -7.44
N PRO A 76 20.81 -0.07 -6.28
CA PRO A 76 20.09 0.25 -5.05
C PRO A 76 19.35 1.58 -5.09
N TYR A 77 19.62 2.44 -6.09
CA TYR A 77 18.90 3.68 -6.35
C TYR A 77 17.94 3.56 -7.54
N SER A 78 17.63 2.35 -8.00
CA SER A 78 16.61 2.16 -9.03
C SER A 78 15.20 2.29 -8.47
N VAL A 79 14.26 2.69 -9.32
CA VAL A 79 12.82 2.72 -9.01
C VAL A 79 12.26 1.30 -8.88
N GLY A 80 12.95 0.29 -9.40
CA GLY A 80 12.55 -1.12 -9.24
C GLY A 80 12.10 -1.81 -10.53
N PHE A 81 11.86 -1.08 -11.62
CA PHE A 81 11.42 -1.68 -12.90
C PHE A 81 12.43 -2.66 -13.49
N ASP A 82 13.71 -2.53 -13.18
CA ASP A 82 14.79 -3.44 -13.56
C ASP A 82 15.02 -4.54 -12.50
N VAL A 83 13.95 -5.27 -12.14
CA VAL A 83 13.98 -6.32 -11.10
C VAL A 83 15.16 -7.27 -11.30
N PHE A 84 15.94 -7.45 -10.24
CA PHE A 84 17.14 -8.28 -10.24
C PHE A 84 16.90 -9.64 -9.57
N ASP A 85 16.36 -9.65 -8.35
CA ASP A 85 15.98 -10.85 -7.61
C ASP A 85 14.59 -10.65 -6.99
N ARG A 86 13.64 -11.52 -7.37
CA ARG A 86 12.23 -11.39 -6.97
C ARG A 86 12.00 -11.71 -5.49
N PHE A 87 12.73 -12.66 -4.93
CA PHE A 87 12.56 -13.11 -3.55
C PHE A 87 13.44 -12.37 -2.54
N ASP A 88 14.24 -11.38 -3.00
CA ASP A 88 14.96 -10.46 -2.14
C ASP A 88 14.21 -9.11 -2.10
N LEU A 89 13.47 -8.84 -1.03
CA LEU A 89 12.75 -7.57 -0.81
C LEU A 89 13.61 -6.52 -0.07
N GLY A 90 14.91 -6.77 0.01
CA GLY A 90 15.86 -5.90 0.68
C GLY A 90 16.09 -6.29 2.14
N LYS A 91 17.32 -6.12 2.60
CA LYS A 91 17.76 -6.38 3.98
C LYS A 91 18.59 -5.23 4.52
N PRO A 92 18.65 -5.04 5.85
CA PRO A 92 19.57 -4.09 6.45
C PRO A 92 21.03 -4.33 6.01
N PRO A 93 21.85 -3.27 5.90
CA PRO A 93 23.24 -3.42 5.46
C PRO A 93 24.08 -4.14 6.53
N HIS A 94 24.91 -5.10 6.11
CA HIS A 94 25.82 -5.82 7.02
C HIS A 94 26.82 -4.90 7.75
N PHE A 95 27.19 -3.76 7.15
CA PHE A 95 28.03 -2.72 7.76
C PHE A 95 27.61 -1.32 7.27
N ASP A 96 27.68 -0.32 8.16
CA ASP A 96 27.26 1.08 7.94
C ASP A 96 27.99 1.80 6.78
N ASN A 97 29.17 1.30 6.39
CA ASN A 97 30.03 1.90 5.36
C ASN A 97 30.09 1.12 4.04
N SER A 98 29.34 0.03 3.89
CA SER A 98 29.39 -0.76 2.65
C SER A 98 28.57 -0.10 1.55
N SER A 99 29.20 0.18 0.41
CA SER A 99 28.56 0.72 -0.79
C SER A 99 27.61 -0.28 -1.49
N SER A 100 27.36 -1.44 -0.89
CA SER A 100 26.39 -2.43 -1.35
C SER A 100 25.23 -2.48 -0.36
N ARG A 101 24.39 -1.43 -0.38
CA ARG A 101 23.09 -1.45 0.27
C ARG A 101 22.33 -2.66 -0.26
N ARG A 102 22.15 -3.70 0.58
CA ARG A 102 21.28 -4.85 0.28
C ARG A 102 19.79 -4.48 0.43
N ARG A 103 19.46 -3.20 0.62
CA ARG A 103 18.08 -2.68 0.65
C ARG A 103 17.62 -2.31 -0.74
N THR A 104 16.31 -2.21 -0.92
CA THR A 104 15.75 -1.53 -2.09
C THR A 104 15.90 -0.01 -1.94
N ALA A 105 15.49 0.75 -2.95
CA ALA A 105 15.41 2.20 -2.86
C ALA A 105 14.36 2.70 -1.85
N TYR A 106 13.49 1.80 -1.36
CA TYR A 106 12.35 2.13 -0.51
C TYR A 106 12.45 1.54 0.89
N GLY A 107 13.29 0.53 1.12
CA GLY A 107 13.46 -0.07 2.44
C GLY A 107 13.91 -1.53 2.43
N THR A 108 13.59 -2.21 3.52
CA THR A 108 13.84 -3.63 3.76
C THR A 108 12.53 -4.42 3.65
N GLU A 109 12.61 -5.75 3.66
CA GLU A 109 11.44 -6.61 3.75
C GLU A 109 10.60 -6.31 5.00
N GLU A 110 11.24 -6.06 6.13
CA GLU A 110 10.53 -5.83 7.39
C GLU A 110 9.83 -4.45 7.41
N THR A 111 10.46 -3.38 6.91
CA THR A 111 9.77 -2.09 6.78
C THR A 111 8.64 -2.14 5.75
N PHE A 112 8.76 -2.96 4.70
CA PHE A 112 7.67 -3.21 3.76
C PHE A 112 6.46 -3.88 4.44
N ARG A 113 6.70 -4.88 5.30
CA ARG A 113 5.66 -5.54 6.09
C ARG A 113 5.01 -4.61 7.10
N SER A 114 5.79 -3.81 7.81
CA SER A 114 5.26 -2.81 8.76
C SER A 114 4.34 -1.82 8.07
N MET A 115 4.73 -1.34 6.88
CA MET A 115 3.90 -0.47 6.05
C MET A 115 2.59 -1.14 5.62
N ILE A 116 2.63 -2.41 5.16
CA ILE A 116 1.41 -3.17 4.81
C ILE A 116 0.50 -3.29 6.03
N ALA A 117 1.03 -3.68 7.20
CA ALA A 117 0.24 -3.84 8.41
C ALA A 117 -0.42 -2.53 8.86
N ALA A 118 0.29 -1.41 8.77
CA ALA A 118 -0.25 -0.09 9.07
C ALA A 118 -1.37 0.32 8.10
N MET A 119 -1.20 0.09 6.79
CA MET A 119 -2.24 0.38 5.80
C MET A 119 -3.45 -0.53 5.95
N HIS A 120 -3.25 -1.82 6.20
CA HIS A 120 -4.34 -2.77 6.46
C HIS A 120 -5.15 -2.37 7.69
N ARG A 121 -4.49 -1.96 8.77
CA ARG A 121 -5.17 -1.40 9.95
C ARG A 121 -5.99 -0.16 9.58
N ALA A 122 -5.51 0.69 8.68
CA ALA A 122 -6.28 1.83 8.16
C ALA A 122 -7.40 1.45 7.17
N GLY A 123 -7.62 0.15 6.90
CA GLY A 123 -8.58 -0.33 5.90
C GLY A 123 -8.16 -0.03 4.46
N ILE A 124 -6.87 0.20 4.22
CA ILE A 124 -6.30 0.57 2.91
C ILE A 124 -5.58 -0.65 2.31
N GLN A 125 -5.93 -0.99 1.08
CA GLN A 125 -5.30 -2.11 0.36
C GLN A 125 -3.94 -1.71 -0.23
N ILE A 126 -3.03 -2.68 -0.33
CA ILE A 126 -1.71 -2.51 -0.94
C ILE A 126 -1.63 -3.25 -2.27
N HIS A 127 -1.47 -2.49 -3.35
CA HIS A 127 -1.22 -3.00 -4.69
C HIS A 127 0.20 -2.67 -5.09
N ILE A 128 0.97 -3.68 -5.49
CA ILE A 128 2.38 -3.48 -5.85
C ILE A 128 2.55 -3.40 -7.36
N ASP A 129 3.50 -2.58 -7.78
CA ASP A 129 4.02 -2.62 -9.14
C ASP A 129 4.78 -3.93 -9.40
N THR A 130 4.41 -4.64 -10.46
CA THR A 130 4.72 -6.05 -10.66
C THR A 130 5.32 -6.31 -12.03
N VAL A 131 6.60 -6.67 -12.04
CA VAL A 131 7.38 -6.92 -13.26
C VAL A 131 7.49 -8.42 -13.53
N LEU A 132 6.72 -8.91 -14.52
CA LEU A 132 6.72 -10.32 -14.95
C LEU A 132 7.32 -10.53 -16.34
N ASN A 133 7.64 -9.44 -17.05
CA ASN A 133 8.15 -9.49 -18.42
C ASN A 133 9.63 -9.83 -18.49
N HIS A 134 10.45 -9.19 -17.66
CA HIS A 134 11.90 -9.16 -17.82
C HIS A 134 12.61 -9.22 -16.46
N ASN A 135 13.94 -9.31 -16.53
CA ASN A 135 14.85 -8.96 -15.45
C ASN A 135 15.64 -7.70 -15.82
N SER A 136 16.49 -7.27 -14.90
CA SER A 136 17.38 -6.13 -15.05
C SER A 136 18.22 -6.15 -16.33
N GLY A 137 18.85 -5.01 -16.61
CA GLY A 137 19.56 -4.74 -17.87
C GLY A 137 20.53 -5.85 -18.32
N ARG A 138 20.56 -6.06 -19.64
CA ARG A 138 21.39 -7.07 -20.32
C ARG A 138 22.87 -6.94 -19.95
N SER A 139 23.45 -7.98 -19.35
CA SER A 139 24.87 -8.02 -18.99
C SER A 139 25.69 -8.83 -19.98
N THR A 140 26.89 -8.35 -20.34
CA THR A 140 27.87 -9.12 -21.15
C THR A 140 29.02 -9.69 -20.31
N SER A 141 29.00 -9.47 -19.00
CA SER A 141 30.09 -9.82 -18.10
C SER A 141 30.13 -11.34 -17.86
N ASP A 142 31.22 -12.01 -18.26
CA ASP A 142 31.41 -13.44 -17.94
C ASP A 142 31.38 -13.68 -16.41
N ALA A 143 31.91 -12.75 -15.62
CA ALA A 143 31.86 -12.82 -14.16
C ALA A 143 30.42 -12.80 -13.65
N PHE A 144 29.54 -11.97 -14.22
CA PHE A 144 28.13 -11.92 -13.82
C PHE A 144 27.44 -13.28 -13.96
N PHE A 145 27.65 -13.98 -15.08
CA PHE A 145 27.10 -15.31 -15.30
C PHE A 145 27.82 -16.40 -14.51
N ALA A 146 29.14 -16.26 -14.30
CA ALA A 146 29.88 -17.12 -13.38
C ALA A 146 29.32 -17.03 -11.95
N ASP A 147 28.84 -15.84 -11.57
CA ASP A 147 28.26 -15.56 -10.26
C ASP A 147 26.77 -15.97 -10.16
N GLY A 148 26.20 -16.61 -11.20
CA GLY A 148 24.82 -17.13 -11.23
C GLY A 148 23.84 -16.28 -12.04
N GLY A 149 24.27 -15.14 -12.59
CA GLY A 149 23.39 -14.29 -13.41
C GLY A 149 22.23 -13.70 -12.60
N TRP A 150 21.00 -13.87 -13.11
CA TRP A 150 19.77 -13.44 -12.43
C TRP A 150 19.22 -14.59 -11.57
N PRO A 151 19.12 -14.42 -10.24
CA PRO A 151 18.68 -15.48 -9.34
C PRO A 151 17.36 -16.14 -9.75
N GLY A 152 17.36 -17.47 -9.73
CA GLY A 152 16.20 -18.28 -10.07
C GLY A 152 15.91 -18.42 -11.57
N PHE A 153 16.69 -17.80 -12.47
CA PHE A 153 16.57 -17.99 -13.92
C PHE A 153 17.83 -18.58 -14.53
N HIS A 154 17.68 -19.66 -15.28
CA HIS A 154 18.79 -20.36 -15.90
C HIS A 154 19.20 -19.67 -17.20
N VAL A 155 20.50 -19.40 -17.32
CA VAL A 155 21.14 -19.00 -18.57
C VAL A 155 22.39 -19.84 -18.79
N PRO A 156 22.45 -20.68 -19.83
CA PRO A 156 23.65 -21.44 -20.12
C PRO A 156 24.74 -20.55 -20.72
N ARG A 157 26.02 -20.86 -20.48
CA ARG A 157 27.14 -20.17 -21.14
C ARG A 157 27.12 -20.39 -22.67
N SER A 158 27.83 -19.54 -23.42
CA SER A 158 27.95 -19.67 -24.88
C SER A 158 28.50 -21.06 -25.29
N PRO A 159 28.05 -21.64 -26.42
CA PRO A 159 28.51 -22.94 -26.91
C PRO A 159 30.03 -23.05 -27.15
N ASP A 160 30.72 -21.91 -27.36
CA ASP A 160 32.17 -21.87 -27.59
C ASP A 160 33.02 -21.85 -26.30
N GLY A 161 32.37 -21.82 -25.14
CA GLY A 161 33.01 -21.83 -23.81
C GLY A 161 33.91 -20.62 -23.52
N ASN A 162 33.99 -19.66 -24.44
CA ASN A 162 34.88 -18.50 -24.40
C ASN A 162 34.14 -17.17 -24.62
N GLY A 163 32.89 -17.20 -25.08
CA GLY A 163 32.06 -16.02 -25.25
C GLY A 163 31.15 -15.76 -24.06
N GLY A 164 31.15 -14.52 -23.56
CA GLY A 164 30.10 -14.06 -22.65
C GLY A 164 28.75 -13.97 -23.37
N PHE A 165 27.70 -13.56 -22.68
CA PHE A 165 26.36 -13.35 -23.25
C PHE A 165 26.34 -12.42 -24.48
N ARG A 166 27.38 -11.58 -24.66
CA ARG A 166 27.64 -10.79 -25.88
C ARG A 166 27.68 -11.63 -27.16
N ASP A 167 28.23 -12.83 -27.07
CA ASP A 167 28.59 -13.63 -28.24
C ASP A 167 27.46 -14.61 -28.63
N LYS A 168 26.43 -14.75 -27.77
CA LYS A 168 25.22 -15.51 -28.08
C LYS A 168 24.48 -14.92 -29.28
N GLN A 169 24.15 -15.77 -30.23
CA GLN A 169 23.31 -15.48 -31.39
C GLN A 169 21.85 -15.82 -31.09
N PRO A 170 20.87 -15.25 -31.80
CA PRO A 170 19.44 -15.52 -31.54
C PRO A 170 19.01 -16.98 -31.65
N GLY A 171 19.80 -17.84 -32.31
CA GLY A 171 19.55 -19.29 -32.39
C GLY A 171 20.27 -20.14 -31.34
N ASP A 172 21.07 -19.53 -30.46
CA ASP A 172 21.75 -20.25 -29.38
C ASP A 172 20.76 -20.63 -28.26
N ASP A 173 21.22 -21.44 -27.30
CA ASP A 173 20.45 -21.75 -26.11
C ASP A 173 20.43 -20.54 -25.16
N TRP A 174 19.28 -19.91 -24.95
CA TRP A 174 19.13 -18.74 -24.09
C TRP A 174 18.58 -19.07 -22.70
N GLY A 175 18.39 -20.36 -22.40
CA GLY A 175 17.81 -20.77 -21.13
C GLY A 175 16.37 -20.27 -21.00
N ASP A 176 16.10 -19.51 -19.94
CA ASP A 176 14.76 -18.95 -19.64
C ASP A 176 14.49 -17.57 -20.31
N PHE A 177 15.34 -17.08 -21.21
CA PHE A 177 15.21 -15.76 -21.82
C PHE A 177 15.05 -15.80 -23.34
N HIS A 178 14.48 -14.74 -23.92
CA HIS A 178 14.43 -14.60 -25.36
C HIS A 178 15.80 -14.27 -25.96
N GLY A 179 16.09 -14.85 -27.12
CA GLY A 179 17.35 -14.63 -27.84
C GLY A 179 17.44 -13.34 -28.65
N GLY A 180 16.42 -12.49 -28.59
CA GLY A 180 16.25 -11.30 -29.42
C GLY A 180 15.86 -11.62 -30.88
N ALA A 181 15.54 -10.58 -31.64
CA ALA A 181 15.12 -10.68 -33.04
C ALA A 181 16.28 -10.45 -34.05
N ASN A 182 16.14 -10.96 -35.27
CA ASN A 182 16.93 -10.58 -36.47
C ASN A 182 18.46 -10.78 -36.46
N GLY A 183 18.95 -11.83 -35.81
CA GLY A 183 20.31 -12.34 -36.04
C GLY A 183 21.46 -11.55 -35.40
N ALA A 184 21.19 -10.74 -34.36
CA ALA A 184 22.23 -10.05 -33.59
C ALA A 184 21.84 -9.90 -32.11
N TYR A 185 22.84 -9.65 -31.25
CA TYR A 185 22.74 -9.23 -29.83
C TYR A 185 21.95 -7.91 -29.61
N LEU A 186 21.32 -7.33 -30.64
CA LEU A 186 20.86 -5.95 -30.62
C LEU A 186 19.50 -5.81 -29.92
N GLN A 187 19.50 -4.95 -28.90
CA GLN A 187 18.40 -4.68 -27.99
C GLN A 187 17.16 -4.08 -28.68
N SER A 188 15.98 -4.28 -28.09
CA SER A 188 14.72 -3.64 -28.49
C SER A 188 14.62 -2.23 -27.88
N GLU A 189 15.67 -1.42 -28.06
CA GLU A 189 15.83 -0.12 -27.38
C GLU A 189 14.90 0.98 -27.91
N ASN A 190 14.49 0.89 -29.18
CA ASN A 190 13.77 1.97 -29.84
C ASN A 190 12.44 1.46 -30.41
N PRO A 191 11.29 1.81 -29.80
CA PRO A 191 9.98 1.53 -30.35
C PRO A 191 9.87 1.92 -31.84
N GLY A 192 9.53 0.95 -32.69
CA GLY A 192 9.44 1.13 -34.15
C GLY A 192 10.77 1.05 -34.92
N GLY A 193 11.88 0.76 -34.23
CA GLY A 193 13.17 0.45 -34.85
C GLY A 193 13.18 -0.90 -35.57
N PHE A 194 14.19 -1.15 -36.42
CA PHE A 194 14.29 -2.37 -37.22
C PHE A 194 14.42 -3.67 -36.40
N ASN A 195 14.93 -3.58 -35.17
CA ASN A 195 15.09 -4.71 -34.24
C ASN A 195 14.04 -4.70 -33.12
N TYR A 196 13.06 -3.79 -33.17
CA TYR A 196 12.03 -3.73 -32.14
C TYR A 196 11.03 -4.87 -32.33
N ASP A 197 10.94 -5.73 -31.33
CA ASP A 197 9.91 -6.76 -31.21
C ASP A 197 9.20 -6.58 -29.87
N THR A 198 7.88 -6.63 -29.90
CA THR A 198 7.04 -6.45 -28.72
C THR A 198 7.11 -7.66 -27.79
N LEU A 199 7.29 -8.87 -28.31
CA LEU A 199 7.16 -10.13 -27.58
C LEU A 199 8.46 -10.95 -27.56
N ARG A 200 9.43 -10.66 -28.43
CA ARG A 200 10.70 -11.39 -28.57
C ARG A 200 11.90 -10.44 -28.60
N GLY A 201 11.82 -9.36 -27.83
CA GLY A 201 12.82 -8.30 -27.76
C GLY A 201 13.52 -8.24 -26.41
N ASP A 202 14.34 -7.21 -26.21
CA ASP A 202 14.87 -6.78 -24.91
C ASP A 202 14.30 -5.37 -24.66
N LEU A 203 13.21 -5.26 -23.89
CA LEU A 203 12.53 -3.97 -23.69
C LEU A 203 13.48 -2.94 -23.07
N VAL A 204 13.84 -1.88 -23.81
CA VAL A 204 14.70 -0.79 -23.30
C VAL A 204 15.98 -1.33 -22.62
N ALA A 205 16.60 -2.34 -23.22
CA ALA A 205 17.80 -3.04 -22.72
C ALA A 205 17.61 -3.93 -21.48
N LEU A 206 16.38 -4.16 -21.01
CA LEU A 206 16.02 -5.17 -20.01
C LEU A 206 15.97 -6.57 -20.66
N CYS A 207 16.19 -7.62 -19.87
CA CYS A 207 16.32 -8.98 -20.40
C CYS A 207 14.98 -9.72 -20.31
N ASP A 208 14.26 -9.83 -21.43
CA ASP A 208 12.92 -10.41 -21.47
C ASP A 208 12.94 -11.92 -21.21
N ILE A 209 12.07 -12.35 -20.30
CA ILE A 209 11.87 -13.76 -19.93
C ILE A 209 11.06 -14.43 -21.03
N ASP A 210 11.48 -15.62 -21.46
CA ASP A 210 10.70 -16.46 -22.36
C ASP A 210 9.77 -17.37 -21.55
N GLN A 211 8.52 -16.92 -21.34
CA GLN A 211 7.52 -17.66 -20.56
C GLN A 211 7.04 -18.96 -21.23
N THR A 212 7.56 -19.30 -22.42
CA THR A 212 7.29 -20.59 -23.10
C THR A 212 8.29 -21.68 -22.73
N THR A 213 9.39 -21.33 -22.08
CA THR A 213 10.44 -22.27 -21.68
C THR A 213 9.96 -23.23 -20.59
N ASN A 214 10.50 -24.45 -20.60
CA ASN A 214 10.11 -25.50 -19.65
C ASN A 214 11.30 -26.18 -18.97
N LEU A 215 12.32 -25.38 -18.59
CA LEU A 215 13.51 -25.85 -17.90
C LEU A 215 13.20 -26.08 -16.42
N GLN A 216 13.24 -27.33 -15.97
CA GLN A 216 12.81 -27.73 -14.63
C GLN A 216 13.96 -27.72 -13.65
N PHE A 217 13.86 -26.90 -12.60
CA PHE A 217 14.87 -26.78 -11.54
C PHE A 217 14.22 -26.47 -10.18
N ILE A 218 14.89 -26.84 -9.09
CA ILE A 218 14.73 -26.17 -7.80
C ILE A 218 15.46 -24.83 -7.91
N ARG A 219 14.68 -23.74 -8.06
CA ARG A 219 15.19 -22.40 -8.43
C ARG A 219 15.71 -21.57 -7.25
N GLN A 220 15.32 -21.88 -6.01
CA GLN A 220 15.96 -21.43 -4.78
C GLN A 220 16.53 -22.66 -4.07
N PRO A 221 17.77 -23.08 -4.38
CA PRO A 221 18.36 -24.29 -3.81
C PRO A 221 18.38 -24.26 -2.28
N VAL A 222 17.92 -25.35 -1.65
CA VAL A 222 17.91 -25.52 -0.18
C VAL A 222 19.06 -26.40 0.29
N GLU A 223 19.23 -27.57 -0.35
CA GLU A 223 20.21 -28.56 0.04
C GLU A 223 21.35 -28.65 -1.00
N ALA A 224 22.59 -28.70 -0.51
CA ALA A 224 23.76 -28.88 -1.36
C ALA A 224 23.80 -30.28 -1.99
N GLY A 225 24.12 -30.35 -3.28
CA GLY A 225 24.29 -31.61 -4.00
C GLY A 225 22.99 -32.26 -4.51
N ASN A 226 21.83 -31.62 -4.31
CA ASN A 226 20.59 -32.04 -4.95
C ASN A 226 20.72 -31.87 -6.49
N PRO A 227 20.56 -32.95 -7.29
CA PRO A 227 20.75 -32.90 -8.74
C PRO A 227 19.70 -32.07 -9.48
N ASP A 228 18.56 -31.78 -8.83
CA ASP A 228 17.47 -31.00 -9.39
C ASP A 228 17.64 -29.49 -9.17
N ASN A 229 18.66 -29.07 -8.41
CA ASN A 229 18.98 -27.66 -8.22
C ASN A 229 19.29 -26.97 -9.56
N ILE A 230 18.86 -25.72 -9.68
CA ILE A 230 19.37 -24.83 -10.73
C ILE A 230 20.90 -24.78 -10.65
N PRO A 231 21.62 -24.73 -11.80
CA PRO A 231 23.09 -24.68 -11.78
C PRO A 231 23.62 -23.50 -10.97
N ALA A 232 24.28 -23.78 -9.85
CA ALA A 232 24.79 -22.76 -8.94
C ALA A 232 25.91 -21.90 -9.57
N GLY A 233 25.90 -20.60 -9.24
CA GLY A 233 26.99 -19.67 -9.53
C GLY A 233 28.04 -19.61 -8.41
N ASN A 234 28.98 -18.66 -8.51
CA ASN A 234 29.95 -18.38 -7.44
C ASN A 234 29.34 -17.60 -6.26
N ILE A 235 28.24 -16.88 -6.49
CA ILE A 235 27.61 -15.97 -5.51
C ILE A 235 26.12 -16.28 -5.37
N ARG A 236 25.41 -16.44 -6.48
CA ARG A 236 23.95 -16.64 -6.54
C ARG A 236 23.59 -18.08 -6.85
N ASP A 237 22.33 -18.41 -6.61
CA ASP A 237 21.78 -19.76 -6.74
C ASP A 237 22.55 -20.81 -5.92
N LEU A 238 23.22 -20.37 -4.85
CA LEU A 238 23.88 -21.24 -3.90
C LEU A 238 22.82 -21.87 -2.98
N PRO A 239 22.98 -23.16 -2.61
CA PRO A 239 22.13 -23.80 -1.60
C PRO A 239 22.16 -23.06 -0.26
N ASP A 240 20.99 -22.66 0.22
CA ASP A 240 20.78 -22.05 1.52
C ASP A 240 19.57 -22.73 2.20
N PRO A 241 19.74 -23.40 3.35
CA PRO A 241 18.63 -23.98 4.10
C PRO A 241 17.50 -22.98 4.39
N ALA A 242 17.78 -21.69 4.51
CA ALA A 242 16.77 -20.67 4.75
C ALA A 242 15.81 -20.48 3.56
N ASN A 243 16.17 -20.92 2.34
CA ASN A 243 15.33 -20.81 1.15
C ASN A 243 14.02 -21.62 1.23
N VAL A 244 13.88 -22.51 2.20
CA VAL A 244 12.62 -23.24 2.48
C VAL A 244 11.43 -22.30 2.64
N ARG A 245 11.64 -21.07 3.16
CA ARG A 245 10.59 -20.05 3.33
C ARG A 245 9.94 -19.58 2.02
N PHE A 246 10.58 -19.81 0.87
CA PHE A 246 10.06 -19.40 -0.43
C PHE A 246 9.19 -20.47 -1.09
N TYR A 247 9.13 -21.67 -0.51
CA TYR A 247 8.35 -22.79 -1.02
C TYR A 247 7.06 -23.00 -0.21
N GLN A 248 6.03 -23.48 -0.92
CA GLN A 248 4.77 -23.86 -0.31
C GLN A 248 4.92 -25.17 0.48
N ASP A 249 4.09 -25.37 1.50
CA ASP A 249 4.07 -26.58 2.34
C ASP A 249 3.16 -27.65 1.72
N ARG A 250 3.75 -28.71 1.17
CA ARG A 250 3.01 -29.77 0.47
C ARG A 250 2.51 -30.87 1.40
N ASP A 251 2.88 -30.83 2.68
CA ASP A 251 2.26 -31.66 3.71
C ASP A 251 0.87 -31.13 4.08
N GLN A 252 0.56 -29.87 3.75
CA GLN A 252 -0.77 -29.29 3.87
C GLN A 252 -1.70 -29.66 2.71
N ALA A 253 -3.00 -29.50 2.93
CA ALA A 253 -4.00 -29.77 1.91
C ALA A 253 -3.91 -28.73 0.79
N GLY A 254 -3.45 -29.15 -0.38
CA GLY A 254 -3.45 -28.32 -1.58
C GLY A 254 -4.85 -28.06 -2.14
N PHE A 255 -4.99 -26.96 -2.88
CA PHE A 255 -6.20 -26.58 -3.59
C PHE A 255 -5.96 -26.62 -5.11
N THR A 256 -6.85 -27.28 -5.84
CA THR A 256 -6.74 -27.43 -7.30
C THR A 256 -7.60 -26.40 -8.02
N VAL A 257 -6.95 -25.61 -8.88
CA VAL A 257 -7.52 -24.61 -9.76
C VAL A 257 -7.74 -25.21 -11.14
N VAL A 258 -8.92 -24.94 -11.72
CA VAL A 258 -9.25 -25.31 -13.10
C VAL A 258 -9.72 -24.05 -13.82
N ASN A 259 -8.90 -23.53 -14.73
CA ASN A 259 -9.20 -22.30 -15.44
C ASN A 259 -10.19 -22.55 -16.59
N PRO A 260 -11.40 -21.97 -16.55
CA PRO A 260 -12.47 -22.33 -17.49
C PRO A 260 -12.25 -21.83 -18.93
N LEU A 261 -11.37 -20.84 -19.14
CA LEU A 261 -11.16 -20.19 -20.44
C LEU A 261 -9.73 -20.33 -20.98
N GLY A 262 -8.82 -20.98 -20.25
CA GLY A 262 -7.46 -21.22 -20.73
C GLY A 262 -7.45 -22.11 -21.98
N PRO A 263 -6.73 -21.75 -23.07
CA PRO A 263 -6.42 -22.72 -24.11
C PRO A 263 -5.59 -23.85 -23.49
N ASP A 264 -5.83 -25.08 -23.93
CA ASP A 264 -5.14 -26.25 -23.41
C ASP A 264 -3.65 -26.20 -23.77
N PHE A 265 -2.74 -26.33 -22.79
CA PHE A 265 -1.29 -26.25 -23.05
C PHE A 265 -0.81 -27.46 -23.85
N ASP A 266 -1.48 -28.59 -23.66
CA ASP A 266 -1.18 -29.87 -24.31
C ASP A 266 -1.87 -30.04 -25.69
N GLY A 267 -2.74 -29.08 -26.08
CA GLY A 267 -3.50 -29.09 -27.33
C GLY A 267 -4.70 -30.06 -27.36
N ASN A 268 -5.13 -30.62 -26.23
CA ASN A 268 -6.20 -31.62 -26.14
C ASN A 268 -7.63 -31.02 -25.99
N GLY A 269 -7.74 -29.71 -25.79
CA GLY A 269 -8.99 -28.98 -25.66
C GLY A 269 -9.74 -29.14 -24.32
N GLN A 270 -9.05 -29.45 -23.22
CA GLN A 270 -9.50 -29.47 -21.83
C GLN A 270 -8.76 -28.39 -21.00
N PRO A 271 -9.27 -27.95 -19.85
CA PRO A 271 -8.49 -27.12 -18.94
C PRO A 271 -7.43 -27.92 -18.16
N ASP A 272 -6.18 -27.44 -18.12
CA ASP A 272 -5.11 -28.01 -17.28
C ASP A 272 -5.31 -27.65 -15.79
N PRO A 273 -5.49 -28.64 -14.89
CA PRO A 273 -5.60 -28.37 -13.46
C PRO A 273 -4.24 -28.02 -12.84
N MET A 274 -4.18 -26.94 -12.06
CA MET A 274 -3.00 -26.53 -11.30
C MET A 274 -3.28 -26.70 -9.81
N THR A 275 -2.34 -27.26 -9.03
CA THR A 275 -2.52 -27.41 -7.57
C THR A 275 -1.54 -26.52 -6.85
N PHE A 276 -2.05 -25.65 -5.99
CA PHE A 276 -1.26 -24.79 -5.11
C PHE A 276 -1.41 -25.26 -3.68
N TYR A 277 -0.39 -25.05 -2.87
CA TYR A 277 -0.37 -25.41 -1.46
C TYR A 277 -0.21 -24.14 -0.62
N PRO A 278 -0.78 -24.06 0.59
CA PRO A 278 -0.54 -22.92 1.45
C PRO A 278 0.94 -22.78 1.81
N TYR A 279 1.39 -21.56 2.08
CA TYR A 279 2.64 -21.36 2.79
C TYR A 279 2.44 -21.67 4.28
N THR A 280 3.47 -22.22 4.94
CA THR A 280 3.47 -22.27 6.41
C THR A 280 3.55 -20.84 6.93
N GLN A 281 2.49 -20.37 7.57
CA GLN A 281 2.51 -19.06 8.21
C GLN A 281 3.38 -19.11 9.46
N ALA A 282 4.21 -18.09 9.64
CA ALA A 282 4.84 -17.83 10.93
C ALA A 282 3.73 -17.62 11.97
N SER A 283 3.95 -18.02 13.21
CA SER A 283 3.04 -17.64 14.29
C SER A 283 3.00 -16.10 14.42
N PRO A 284 1.89 -15.52 14.93
CA PRO A 284 1.81 -14.06 15.15
C PRO A 284 2.96 -13.51 15.99
N ASP A 285 3.50 -14.32 16.91
CA ASP A 285 4.66 -13.95 17.75
C ASP A 285 5.98 -13.96 16.95
N GLU A 286 6.16 -14.90 16.01
CA GLU A 286 7.31 -14.95 15.10
C GLU A 286 7.24 -13.81 14.07
N GLU A 287 6.04 -13.47 13.61
CA GLU A 287 5.79 -12.34 12.72
C GLU A 287 5.99 -11.01 13.45
N ALA A 288 5.53 -10.88 14.69
CA ALA A 288 5.78 -9.71 15.54
C ALA A 288 7.27 -9.53 15.90
N ARG A 289 8.08 -10.60 15.92
CA ARG A 289 9.53 -10.49 16.20
C ARG A 289 10.39 -10.32 14.95
N GLY A 290 9.79 -10.24 13.76
CA GLY A 290 10.56 -10.24 12.49
C GLY A 290 11.29 -11.56 12.22
N GLU A 291 10.90 -12.65 12.91
CA GLU A 291 11.51 -13.98 12.82
C GLU A 291 10.85 -14.87 11.74
N SER A 292 10.15 -14.26 10.76
CA SER A 292 9.55 -14.98 9.64
C SER A 292 10.62 -15.60 8.72
N GLY A 293 10.98 -16.84 9.02
CA GLY A 293 12.09 -17.50 8.32
C GLY A 293 12.26 -18.99 8.62
N VAL A 294 11.62 -19.51 9.67
CA VAL A 294 11.58 -20.97 9.93
C VAL A 294 10.42 -21.59 9.14
N GLY A 295 10.41 -21.40 7.82
CA GLY A 295 9.41 -22.00 6.96
C GLY A 295 9.57 -23.52 6.90
N VAL A 296 8.47 -24.25 7.00
CA VAL A 296 8.40 -25.65 6.54
C VAL A 296 7.86 -25.57 5.11
N GLY A 297 8.75 -25.55 4.13
CA GLY A 297 8.38 -25.47 2.72
C GLY A 297 9.13 -26.54 1.93
N ASP A 298 8.48 -27.09 0.91
CA ASP A 298 9.02 -28.22 0.14
C ASP A 298 9.63 -27.75 -1.18
N PRO A 299 10.97 -27.85 -1.34
CA PRO A 299 11.61 -27.50 -2.60
C PRO A 299 11.09 -28.40 -3.73
N VAL A 300 10.62 -27.78 -4.81
CA VAL A 300 10.11 -28.47 -5.99
C VAL A 300 10.78 -27.98 -7.26
N THR A 301 10.89 -28.88 -8.23
CA THR A 301 11.28 -28.49 -9.59
C THR A 301 10.15 -27.71 -10.26
N GLU A 302 10.50 -26.59 -10.87
CA GLU A 302 9.58 -25.76 -11.65
C GLU A 302 10.30 -25.08 -12.82
N ASN A 303 9.53 -24.59 -13.80
CA ASN A 303 10.04 -23.74 -14.88
C ASN A 303 9.99 -22.25 -14.53
N GLY A 304 10.50 -21.38 -15.41
CA GLY A 304 10.51 -19.94 -15.18
C GLY A 304 9.12 -19.36 -14.95
N THR A 305 8.11 -19.88 -15.63
CA THR A 305 6.70 -19.51 -15.41
C THR A 305 6.20 -19.94 -14.03
N GLY A 306 6.50 -21.16 -13.58
CA GLY A 306 6.17 -21.64 -12.24
C GLY A 306 6.84 -20.81 -11.14
N TYR A 307 8.08 -20.40 -11.36
CA TYR A 307 8.80 -19.47 -10.48
C TYR A 307 8.09 -18.12 -10.32
N LEU A 308 7.64 -17.53 -11.42
CA LEU A 308 6.85 -16.29 -11.41
C LEU A 308 5.52 -16.48 -10.66
N MET A 309 4.83 -17.59 -10.90
CA MET A 309 3.57 -17.91 -10.22
C MET A 309 3.76 -18.10 -8.70
N ARG A 310 4.86 -18.75 -8.30
CA ARG A 310 5.19 -18.94 -6.88
C ARG A 310 5.50 -17.62 -6.20
N TRP A 311 6.23 -16.72 -6.86
CA TRP A 311 6.45 -15.37 -6.35
C TRP A 311 5.14 -14.59 -6.16
N LEU A 312 4.22 -14.63 -7.14
CA LEU A 312 2.89 -14.00 -7.00
C LEU A 312 2.14 -14.53 -5.77
N ARG A 313 2.14 -15.85 -5.56
CA ARG A 313 1.53 -16.48 -4.39
C ARG A 313 2.20 -16.07 -3.08
N TRP A 314 3.52 -15.96 -3.08
CA TRP A 314 4.27 -15.52 -1.91
C TRP A 314 3.95 -14.06 -1.55
N MET A 315 3.82 -13.17 -2.54
CA MET A 315 3.40 -11.78 -2.27
C MET A 315 1.99 -11.71 -1.66
N LEU A 316 1.04 -12.53 -2.14
CA LEU A 316 -0.33 -12.56 -1.59
C LEU A 316 -0.40 -13.21 -0.21
N GLU A 317 0.18 -14.40 -0.04
CA GLU A 317 -0.07 -15.26 1.13
C GLU A 317 0.94 -15.04 2.26
N VAL A 318 2.13 -14.53 1.95
CA VAL A 318 3.22 -14.35 2.93
C VAL A 318 3.50 -12.87 3.19
N GLN A 319 3.45 -12.01 2.17
CA GLN A 319 3.71 -10.57 2.36
C GLN A 319 2.44 -9.75 2.64
N GLY A 320 1.25 -10.28 2.38
CA GLY A 320 -0.02 -9.57 2.61
C GLY A 320 -0.39 -8.57 1.51
N VAL A 321 0.11 -8.73 0.28
CA VAL A 321 -0.31 -7.89 -0.85
C VAL A 321 -1.77 -8.18 -1.23
N ASP A 322 -2.53 -7.14 -1.58
CA ASP A 322 -3.95 -7.23 -1.95
C ASP A 322 -4.21 -7.29 -3.46
N GLY A 323 -3.28 -6.79 -4.27
CA GLY A 323 -3.45 -6.69 -5.71
C GLY A 323 -2.19 -6.27 -6.45
N PHE A 324 -2.31 -6.15 -7.77
CA PHE A 324 -1.16 -5.96 -8.64
C PHE A 324 -1.39 -4.91 -9.72
N ARG A 325 -0.45 -3.97 -9.86
CA ARG A 325 -0.25 -3.21 -11.09
C ARG A 325 0.78 -3.95 -11.95
N LEU A 326 0.38 -4.40 -13.14
CA LEU A 326 1.17 -5.26 -14.00
C LEU A 326 1.98 -4.42 -15.00
N ASP A 327 3.28 -4.34 -14.78
CA ASP A 327 4.22 -3.58 -15.60
C ASP A 327 4.37 -4.16 -17.00
N ALA A 328 4.56 -3.28 -18.00
CA ALA A 328 4.92 -3.66 -19.36
C ALA A 328 4.00 -4.75 -19.95
N ALA A 329 2.71 -4.77 -19.58
CA ALA A 329 1.83 -5.91 -19.81
C ALA A 329 1.66 -6.30 -21.29
N LYS A 330 1.81 -5.32 -22.19
CA LYS A 330 1.78 -5.54 -23.65
C LYS A 330 2.93 -6.41 -24.19
N HIS A 331 4.00 -6.57 -23.42
CA HIS A 331 5.23 -7.26 -23.81
C HIS A 331 5.21 -8.75 -23.47
N VAL A 332 4.22 -9.20 -22.72
CA VAL A 332 4.04 -10.60 -22.35
C VAL A 332 2.93 -11.22 -23.20
N TYR A 333 3.14 -12.48 -23.59
CA TYR A 333 2.16 -13.19 -24.41
C TYR A 333 0.79 -13.33 -23.73
N PRO A 334 -0.34 -13.15 -24.46
CA PRO A 334 -1.69 -13.28 -23.91
C PRO A 334 -1.95 -14.59 -23.14
N PHE A 335 -1.42 -15.72 -23.62
CA PHE A 335 -1.62 -17.01 -22.94
C PHE A 335 -1.05 -17.02 -21.52
N PHE A 336 0.03 -16.27 -21.26
CA PHE A 336 0.63 -16.22 -19.92
C PHE A 336 -0.35 -15.62 -18.92
N TRP A 337 -0.98 -14.51 -19.32
CA TRP A 337 -1.96 -13.84 -18.48
C TRP A 337 -3.18 -14.73 -18.24
N ASP A 338 -3.78 -15.22 -19.32
CA ASP A 338 -5.03 -15.98 -19.23
C ASP A 338 -4.86 -17.30 -18.50
N GLN A 339 -3.73 -17.99 -18.65
CA GLN A 339 -3.53 -19.34 -18.12
C GLN A 339 -2.76 -19.37 -16.80
N PHE A 340 -1.63 -18.68 -16.72
CA PHE A 340 -0.70 -18.83 -15.60
C PHE A 340 -0.90 -17.76 -14.54
N TYR A 341 -0.98 -16.49 -14.94
CA TYR A 341 -1.22 -15.39 -14.01
C TYR A 341 -2.58 -15.55 -13.32
N ASP A 342 -3.67 -15.64 -14.09
CA ASP A 342 -5.03 -15.73 -13.52
C ASP A 342 -5.17 -16.95 -12.58
N SER A 343 -4.57 -18.10 -12.93
CA SER A 343 -4.58 -19.29 -12.06
C SER A 343 -3.73 -19.10 -10.80
N ALA A 344 -2.59 -18.43 -10.91
CA ALA A 344 -1.71 -18.14 -9.79
C ALA A 344 -2.35 -17.18 -8.79
N VAL A 345 -3.17 -16.22 -9.22
CA VAL A 345 -3.79 -15.26 -8.30
C VAL A 345 -5.20 -15.64 -7.87
N TYR A 346 -5.86 -16.58 -8.56
CA TYR A 346 -7.22 -17.03 -8.23
C TYR A 346 -7.36 -17.43 -6.76
N MET A 347 -8.27 -16.77 -6.02
CA MET A 347 -8.48 -17.00 -4.59
C MET A 347 -7.18 -16.94 -3.76
N GLY A 348 -6.20 -16.15 -4.21
CA GLY A 348 -4.89 -16.01 -3.58
C GLY A 348 -4.83 -14.95 -2.50
N ARG A 349 -5.65 -13.90 -2.59
CA ARG A 349 -5.74 -12.87 -1.57
C ARG A 349 -6.45 -13.43 -0.34
N ILE A 350 -5.86 -13.21 0.84
CA ILE A 350 -6.45 -13.55 2.13
C ILE A 350 -7.06 -12.27 2.69
N LEU A 351 -8.37 -12.30 2.97
CA LEU A 351 -9.08 -11.21 3.63
C LEU A 351 -8.84 -11.29 5.15
N PRO A 352 -8.99 -10.19 5.91
CA PRO A 352 -8.75 -10.22 7.35
C PRO A 352 -9.59 -11.24 8.16
N ASP A 353 -10.76 -11.67 7.68
CA ASP A 353 -11.53 -12.79 8.29
C ASP A 353 -10.97 -14.19 7.95
N GLY A 354 -9.86 -14.27 7.21
CA GLY A 354 -9.26 -15.49 6.71
C GLY A 354 -9.94 -16.08 5.47
N SER A 355 -11.02 -15.48 4.97
CA SER A 355 -11.62 -15.88 3.70
C SER A 355 -10.72 -15.47 2.52
N ARG A 356 -10.99 -16.01 1.33
CA ARG A 356 -10.14 -15.81 0.15
C ARG A 356 -10.90 -15.13 -0.97
N ALA A 357 -10.19 -14.29 -1.72
CA ALA A 357 -10.70 -13.59 -2.90
C ALA A 357 -9.68 -13.62 -4.05
N THR A 358 -10.16 -13.44 -5.28
CA THR A 358 -9.26 -13.13 -6.41
C THR A 358 -8.91 -11.65 -6.35
N PRO A 359 -7.61 -11.28 -6.32
CA PRO A 359 -7.21 -9.89 -6.25
C PRO A 359 -7.53 -9.14 -7.54
N PHE A 360 -8.01 -7.89 -7.42
CA PHE A 360 -8.09 -6.99 -8.56
C PHE A 360 -6.68 -6.66 -9.06
N SER A 361 -6.49 -6.70 -10.37
CA SER A 361 -5.20 -6.41 -10.99
C SER A 361 -5.39 -5.58 -12.25
N PHE A 362 -4.44 -4.69 -12.56
CA PHE A 362 -4.53 -3.87 -13.75
C PHE A 362 -3.18 -3.68 -14.45
N GLY A 363 -3.18 -3.74 -15.78
CA GLY A 363 -1.95 -3.67 -16.57
C GLY A 363 -1.63 -2.34 -17.21
N GLU A 364 -0.34 -2.08 -17.39
CA GLU A 364 0.15 -1.08 -18.32
C GLU A 364 0.21 -1.68 -19.73
N ASN A 365 -0.89 -1.56 -20.47
CA ASN A 365 -0.97 -2.02 -21.85
C ASN A 365 -1.19 -0.84 -22.81
N THR A 366 -0.14 -0.48 -23.54
CA THR A 366 -0.20 0.66 -24.47
C THR A 366 -0.67 0.29 -25.89
N THR A 367 -1.30 -0.88 -26.09
CA THR A 367 -1.90 -1.22 -27.39
C THR A 367 -3.24 -0.50 -27.58
N GLY A 368 -3.90 -0.69 -28.72
CA GLY A 368 -5.20 -0.07 -28.97
C GLY A 368 -6.29 -0.70 -28.09
N ALA A 369 -7.30 0.07 -27.71
CA ALA A 369 -8.38 -0.39 -26.81
C ALA A 369 -8.99 -1.75 -27.21
N GLN A 370 -9.26 -1.97 -28.49
CA GLN A 370 -9.79 -3.26 -28.96
C GLN A 370 -8.80 -4.42 -28.79
N ASP A 371 -7.50 -4.17 -28.89
CA ASP A 371 -6.49 -5.21 -28.66
C ASP A 371 -6.42 -5.56 -27.17
N ILE A 372 -6.43 -4.53 -26.29
CA ILE A 372 -6.52 -4.70 -24.83
C ILE A 372 -7.74 -5.55 -24.47
N LEU A 373 -8.92 -5.18 -24.95
CA LEU A 373 -10.18 -5.86 -24.64
C LEU A 373 -10.23 -7.32 -25.11
N ASN A 374 -9.57 -7.64 -26.23
CA ASN A 374 -9.61 -8.98 -26.81
C ASN A 374 -8.50 -9.91 -26.29
N ASN A 375 -7.34 -9.36 -25.89
CA ASN A 375 -6.13 -10.14 -25.65
C ASN A 375 -5.54 -9.97 -24.25
N TYR A 376 -6.10 -9.08 -23.42
CA TYR A 376 -5.60 -8.84 -22.07
C TYR A 376 -6.75 -8.70 -21.07
N PHE A 377 -7.69 -7.79 -21.25
CA PHE A 377 -8.79 -7.58 -20.31
C PHE A 377 -9.57 -8.87 -20.02
N ARG A 378 -9.82 -9.16 -18.73
CA ARG A 378 -10.66 -10.29 -18.32
C ARG A 378 -11.26 -10.06 -16.93
N LYS A 379 -12.58 -9.89 -16.87
CA LYS A 379 -13.36 -9.85 -15.63
C LYS A 379 -14.48 -10.87 -15.69
N ASP A 380 -14.38 -11.92 -14.88
CA ASP A 380 -15.37 -12.99 -14.78
C ASP A 380 -15.35 -13.64 -13.37
N ALA A 381 -16.04 -14.77 -13.19
CA ALA A 381 -16.05 -15.47 -11.90
C ALA A 381 -14.71 -16.17 -11.55
N PHE A 382 -13.66 -16.01 -12.35
CA PHE A 382 -12.35 -16.61 -12.16
C PHE A 382 -11.25 -15.54 -12.13
N ALA A 383 -11.27 -14.57 -13.04
CA ALA A 383 -10.25 -13.53 -13.15
C ALA A 383 -10.83 -12.13 -12.96
N ASP A 384 -10.03 -11.22 -12.42
CA ASP A 384 -10.37 -9.81 -12.23
C ASP A 384 -9.21 -8.89 -12.66
N ARG A 385 -9.00 -8.84 -13.98
CA ARG A 385 -7.87 -8.15 -14.63
C ARG A 385 -8.34 -7.08 -15.60
N ASP A 386 -7.93 -5.84 -15.33
CA ASP A 386 -8.24 -4.63 -16.11
C ASP A 386 -6.97 -3.99 -16.70
N SER A 387 -7.08 -2.82 -17.34
CA SER A 387 -5.96 -2.07 -17.90
C SER A 387 -6.03 -0.59 -17.52
N LEU A 388 -4.87 0.05 -17.39
CA LEU A 388 -4.77 1.51 -17.37
C LEU A 388 -5.42 2.10 -18.63
N ASP A 389 -6.27 3.12 -18.46
CA ASP A 389 -6.83 3.87 -19.58
C ASP A 389 -5.85 4.94 -20.07
N LEU A 390 -4.83 4.48 -20.80
CA LEU A 390 -3.75 5.34 -21.29
C LEU A 390 -4.21 6.30 -22.39
N SER A 391 -5.27 5.96 -23.13
CA SER A 391 -5.81 6.82 -24.19
C SER A 391 -6.57 8.00 -23.58
N GLY A 392 -7.48 7.72 -22.64
CA GLY A 392 -8.19 8.73 -21.88
C GLY A 392 -7.24 9.63 -21.08
N ALA A 393 -6.26 9.04 -20.39
CA ALA A 393 -5.24 9.80 -19.65
C ALA A 393 -4.40 10.71 -20.56
N GLY A 394 -4.07 10.27 -21.78
CA GLY A 394 -3.40 11.09 -22.78
C GLY A 394 -4.21 12.32 -23.18
N ASP A 395 -5.51 12.14 -23.43
CA ASP A 395 -6.39 13.26 -23.80
C ASP A 395 -6.69 14.19 -22.63
N LEU A 396 -6.78 13.69 -21.39
CA LEU A 396 -6.86 14.52 -20.19
C LEU A 396 -5.62 15.41 -20.04
N ARG A 397 -4.42 14.87 -20.28
CA ARG A 397 -3.19 15.69 -20.30
C ARG A 397 -3.15 16.67 -21.46
N ASN A 398 -3.74 16.33 -22.61
CA ASN A 398 -3.92 17.28 -23.71
C ASN A 398 -4.83 18.45 -23.31
N ILE A 399 -5.90 18.23 -22.54
CA ILE A 399 -6.73 19.31 -21.97
C ILE A 399 -5.88 20.24 -21.10
N VAL A 400 -5.13 19.67 -20.14
CA VAL A 400 -4.26 20.43 -19.23
C VAL A 400 -3.22 21.25 -20.00
N GLY A 401 -2.53 20.63 -20.96
CA GLY A 401 -1.47 21.26 -21.74
C GLY A 401 -1.96 22.27 -22.78
N ALA A 402 -3.17 22.10 -23.33
CA ALA A 402 -3.75 23.01 -24.31
C ALA A 402 -4.25 24.30 -23.67
N GLY A 403 -4.68 24.25 -22.41
CA GLY A 403 -4.91 25.46 -21.65
C GLY A 403 -6.10 26.29 -22.11
N GLY A 404 -7.22 25.64 -22.43
CA GLY A 404 -8.44 26.25 -22.95
C GLY A 404 -8.62 26.18 -24.46
N PHE A 405 -7.76 25.43 -25.14
CA PHE A 405 -7.88 25.11 -26.56
C PHE A 405 -8.09 23.60 -26.80
N GLY A 406 -8.43 22.87 -25.73
CA GLY A 406 -8.66 21.42 -25.76
C GLY A 406 -10.05 21.06 -26.28
N SER A 407 -10.40 19.78 -26.17
CA SER A 407 -11.74 19.31 -26.50
C SER A 407 -12.13 18.13 -25.60
N TRP A 408 -13.10 18.34 -24.71
CA TRP A 408 -13.65 17.27 -23.87
C TRP A 408 -14.27 16.12 -24.67
N GLN A 409 -14.69 16.39 -25.91
CA GLN A 409 -15.20 15.33 -26.78
C GLN A 409 -14.11 14.31 -27.14
N ASN A 410 -12.83 14.71 -27.17
CA ASN A 410 -11.74 13.76 -27.42
C ASN A 410 -11.62 12.80 -26.25
N VAL A 411 -11.57 13.35 -25.02
CA VAL A 411 -11.56 12.59 -23.76
C VAL A 411 -12.70 11.57 -23.72
N PHE A 412 -13.95 12.00 -23.95
CA PHE A 412 -15.12 11.10 -23.93
C PHE A 412 -15.05 9.97 -24.98
N ASN A 413 -14.48 10.25 -26.16
CA ASN A 413 -14.41 9.29 -27.25
C ASN A 413 -13.25 8.30 -27.13
N SER A 414 -12.21 8.62 -26.35
CA SER A 414 -10.98 7.83 -26.28
C SER A 414 -10.91 6.88 -25.09
N MET A 415 -11.84 6.98 -24.14
CA MET A 415 -11.89 6.08 -22.98
C MET A 415 -11.96 4.61 -23.37
N LEU A 416 -11.26 3.76 -22.62
CA LEU A 416 -11.28 2.30 -22.75
C LEU A 416 -12.69 1.75 -22.50
N ASP A 417 -13.40 2.32 -21.52
CA ASP A 417 -14.78 1.98 -21.18
C ASP A 417 -15.72 2.19 -22.39
N THR A 418 -15.60 3.35 -23.07
CA THR A 418 -16.35 3.63 -24.31
C THR A 418 -16.05 2.59 -25.40
N ALA A 419 -14.83 2.05 -25.44
CA ALA A 419 -14.45 1.04 -26.42
C ALA A 419 -14.96 -0.37 -26.10
N ASP A 420 -15.29 -0.67 -24.84
CA ASP A 420 -15.80 -1.97 -24.40
C ASP A 420 -17.23 -2.21 -24.93
N ASP A 421 -18.19 -1.41 -24.48
CA ASP A 421 -19.60 -1.59 -24.80
C ASP A 421 -20.30 -0.35 -25.39
N GLY A 422 -19.55 0.75 -25.57
CA GLY A 422 -20.07 2.03 -26.06
C GLY A 422 -20.65 2.92 -24.97
N LEU A 423 -20.55 2.53 -23.69
CA LEU A 423 -20.99 3.28 -22.52
C LEU A 423 -19.80 3.77 -21.71
N GLN A 424 -20.06 4.72 -20.81
CA GLN A 424 -19.14 5.06 -19.71
C GLN A 424 -19.83 4.68 -18.39
N ASN A 425 -19.61 3.45 -17.94
CA ASN A 425 -20.27 2.80 -16.81
C ASN A 425 -19.28 2.14 -15.84
N GLY A 426 -17.97 2.25 -16.09
CA GLY A 426 -16.89 1.76 -15.25
C GLY A 426 -16.63 0.26 -15.37
N THR A 427 -17.02 -0.36 -16.49
CA THR A 427 -16.84 -1.79 -16.72
C THR A 427 -15.41 -2.13 -17.13
N ALA A 428 -14.76 -1.23 -17.88
CA ALA A 428 -13.37 -1.34 -18.28
C ALA A 428 -12.60 -0.03 -18.07
N GLY A 429 -11.31 -0.15 -17.76
CA GLY A 429 -10.40 0.99 -17.63
C GLY A 429 -10.19 1.46 -16.20
N VAL A 430 -8.92 1.62 -15.86
CA VAL A 430 -8.44 2.28 -14.66
C VAL A 430 -8.04 3.72 -15.01
N ASN A 431 -8.84 4.67 -14.55
CA ASN A 431 -8.80 6.07 -14.97
C ASN A 431 -7.73 6.85 -14.20
N HIS A 432 -6.98 7.70 -14.89
CA HIS A 432 -5.95 8.55 -14.27
C HIS A 432 -5.64 9.74 -15.18
N VAL A 433 -5.03 10.80 -14.62
CA VAL A 433 -4.47 11.91 -15.42
C VAL A 433 -2.98 11.70 -15.64
N PHE A 434 -2.27 11.39 -14.56
CA PHE A 434 -0.81 11.32 -14.50
C PHE A 434 -0.37 9.97 -13.95
N SER A 435 0.89 9.61 -14.24
CA SER A 435 1.59 8.47 -13.66
C SER A 435 3.08 8.74 -13.61
N HIS A 436 3.87 7.78 -13.12
CA HIS A 436 5.32 7.91 -13.02
C HIS A 436 6.02 8.11 -14.38
N ASP A 437 5.49 7.54 -15.47
CA ASP A 437 6.02 7.72 -16.84
C ASP A 437 5.56 9.02 -17.49
N ASN A 438 4.48 9.57 -16.99
CA ASN A 438 3.57 10.41 -17.75
C ASN A 438 2.98 11.54 -16.89
N GLY A 439 3.78 11.97 -15.91
CA GLY A 439 3.47 12.95 -14.89
C GLY A 439 3.17 14.37 -15.36
N SER A 440 2.87 15.24 -14.40
CA SER A 440 2.57 16.66 -14.57
C SER A 440 3.78 17.43 -15.12
N VAL A 441 4.97 17.11 -14.62
CA VAL A 441 6.26 17.65 -15.08
C VAL A 441 7.39 16.61 -14.95
N GLY A 442 8.52 16.89 -15.59
CA GLY A 442 9.70 16.00 -15.60
C GLY A 442 9.85 15.22 -16.90
N ASP A 443 11.07 14.82 -17.21
CA ASP A 443 11.42 14.08 -18.43
C ASP A 443 11.93 12.65 -18.15
N GLY A 444 12.10 12.29 -16.88
CA GLY A 444 12.66 11.01 -16.45
C GLY A 444 14.18 11.01 -16.29
N GLY A 445 14.89 12.06 -16.72
CA GLY A 445 16.35 12.14 -16.68
C GLY A 445 16.93 12.86 -15.46
N SER A 446 16.08 13.51 -14.65
CA SER A 446 16.47 14.21 -13.43
C SER A 446 15.28 14.34 -12.47
N ARG A 447 15.55 14.65 -11.20
CA ARG A 447 14.50 14.92 -10.20
C ARG A 447 13.56 16.00 -10.74
N PRO A 448 12.26 15.73 -10.88
CA PRO A 448 11.35 16.69 -11.48
C PRO A 448 11.20 17.92 -10.56
N PRO A 449 10.93 19.12 -11.10
CA PRO A 449 10.52 20.27 -10.29
C PRO A 449 9.09 20.06 -9.73
N LEU A 450 8.66 20.87 -8.76
CA LEU A 450 7.24 20.96 -8.41
C LEU A 450 6.47 21.57 -9.60
N PRO A 451 5.24 21.10 -9.89
CA PRO A 451 4.42 21.62 -10.97
C PRO A 451 3.79 22.96 -10.57
N THR A 452 3.48 23.82 -11.54
CA THR A 452 2.57 24.95 -11.29
C THR A 452 1.15 24.45 -11.01
N GLU A 453 0.31 25.24 -10.34
CA GLU A 453 -1.11 24.90 -10.09
C GLU A 453 -1.85 24.46 -11.37
N ARG A 454 -1.59 25.13 -12.50
CA ARG A 454 -2.09 24.70 -13.81
C ARG A 454 -1.63 23.29 -14.20
N GLN A 455 -0.35 22.97 -14.03
CA GLN A 455 0.23 21.69 -14.39
C GLN A 455 -0.29 20.54 -13.49
N GLN A 456 -0.76 20.84 -12.28
CA GLN A 456 -1.40 19.88 -11.39
C GLN A 456 -2.72 19.32 -11.96
N GLY A 457 -3.34 20.01 -12.93
CA GLY A 457 -4.45 19.46 -13.71
C GLY A 457 -5.71 19.17 -12.88
N LEU A 458 -6.07 20.05 -11.94
CA LEU A 458 -7.18 19.83 -11.00
C LEU A 458 -8.54 19.54 -11.70
N VAL A 459 -8.87 20.29 -12.77
CA VAL A 459 -10.09 20.02 -13.58
C VAL A 459 -10.09 18.62 -14.19
N ALA A 460 -8.92 18.11 -14.63
CA ALA A 460 -8.81 16.76 -15.16
C ALA A 460 -8.95 15.70 -14.04
N ASN A 461 -8.44 15.97 -12.84
CA ASN A 461 -8.66 15.11 -11.67
C ASN A 461 -10.14 15.10 -11.25
N ALA A 462 -10.86 16.23 -11.36
CA ALA A 462 -12.30 16.28 -11.13
C ALA A 462 -13.07 15.37 -12.10
N PHE A 463 -12.65 15.28 -13.37
CA PHE A 463 -13.17 14.29 -14.30
C PHE A 463 -12.93 12.86 -13.80
N VAL A 464 -11.67 12.50 -13.49
CA VAL A 464 -11.29 11.14 -13.08
C VAL A 464 -12.03 10.72 -11.80
N MET A 465 -12.10 11.59 -10.80
CA MET A 465 -12.75 11.27 -9.52
C MET A 465 -14.27 11.12 -9.67
N MET A 466 -14.91 11.81 -10.61
CA MET A 466 -16.35 11.67 -10.82
C MET A 466 -16.72 10.59 -11.85
N HIS A 467 -15.77 10.14 -12.67
CA HIS A 467 -15.97 9.09 -13.67
C HIS A 467 -16.16 7.71 -13.00
N PRO A 468 -17.07 6.85 -13.51
CA PRO A 468 -17.19 5.47 -13.07
C PRO A 468 -15.91 4.63 -13.29
N GLY A 469 -15.81 3.52 -12.57
CA GLY A 469 -14.63 2.64 -12.57
C GLY A 469 -13.51 3.16 -11.65
N PRO A 470 -12.45 2.37 -11.41
CA PRO A 470 -11.33 2.78 -10.56
C PRO A 470 -10.69 4.10 -11.02
N GLY A 471 -10.34 4.97 -10.07
CA GLY A 471 -9.70 6.26 -10.33
C GLY A 471 -8.42 6.44 -9.54
N ILE A 472 -7.33 6.84 -10.20
CA ILE A 472 -6.00 7.03 -9.60
C ILE A 472 -5.65 8.52 -9.52
N VAL A 473 -5.21 8.95 -8.34
CA VAL A 473 -4.39 10.14 -8.15
C VAL A 473 -2.92 9.70 -8.08
N TYR A 474 -2.04 10.37 -8.83
CA TYR A 474 -0.60 10.11 -8.77
C TYR A 474 0.11 11.16 -7.91
N HIS A 475 0.89 10.70 -6.95
CA HIS A 475 1.73 11.51 -6.08
C HIS A 475 3.18 10.98 -6.08
N ASN A 476 4.12 11.88 -6.30
CA ASN A 476 5.54 11.63 -6.10
C ASN A 476 5.93 12.36 -4.81
N ALA A 477 6.27 11.61 -3.76
CA ALA A 477 6.57 12.17 -2.44
C ALA A 477 7.95 12.84 -2.38
N ARG A 478 8.85 12.47 -3.30
CA ARG A 478 10.20 13.06 -3.44
C ARG A 478 11.11 12.85 -2.21
N GLY A 479 10.87 11.80 -1.41
CA GLY A 479 11.68 11.36 -0.27
C GLY A 479 12.90 10.54 -0.67
N VAL A 480 12.82 9.76 -1.76
CA VAL A 480 13.95 8.92 -2.21
C VAL A 480 15.03 9.78 -2.89
N THR A 481 16.27 9.63 -2.43
CA THR A 481 17.43 10.32 -3.03
C THR A 481 18.04 9.50 -4.15
N ARG A 482 18.03 10.04 -5.37
CA ARG A 482 18.64 9.42 -6.56
C ARG A 482 19.61 10.39 -7.24
N ASN A 483 20.73 9.87 -7.73
CA ASN A 483 21.79 10.66 -8.38
C ASN A 483 21.89 10.43 -9.91
N PHE A 484 21.35 9.31 -10.39
CA PHE A 484 21.37 8.88 -11.78
C PHE A 484 20.23 7.89 -12.01
N GLY A 485 20.04 7.44 -13.26
CA GLY A 485 18.98 6.51 -13.63
C GLY A 485 17.68 7.20 -13.98
N PHE A 486 16.59 6.44 -13.96
CA PHE A 486 15.24 6.94 -14.21
C PHE A 486 14.70 7.64 -12.95
N PHE A 487 14.16 8.84 -13.13
CA PHE A 487 13.43 9.57 -12.10
C PHE A 487 11.93 9.53 -12.40
N PRO A 488 11.08 8.99 -11.53
CA PRO A 488 9.63 9.10 -11.69
C PRO A 488 9.25 10.56 -11.89
N ARG A 489 8.36 10.83 -12.84
CA ARG A 489 7.86 12.18 -13.09
C ARG A 489 7.05 12.68 -11.90
N GLU A 490 6.77 13.97 -11.88
CA GLU A 490 5.96 14.56 -10.81
C GLU A 490 4.48 14.26 -11.00
N GLY A 491 3.73 14.20 -9.90
CA GLY A 491 2.29 13.97 -9.89
C GLY A 491 1.51 15.24 -9.56
N ASN A 492 0.44 15.09 -8.80
CA ASN A 492 -0.17 16.20 -8.08
C ASN A 492 0.38 16.21 -6.64
N PRO A 493 1.12 17.26 -6.24
CA PRO A 493 1.71 17.32 -4.91
C PRO A 493 0.65 17.52 -3.80
N THR A 494 -0.56 17.97 -4.11
CA THR A 494 -1.62 18.23 -3.12
C THR A 494 -2.49 17.00 -2.81
N ALA A 495 -2.08 15.80 -3.26
CA ALA A 495 -2.81 14.56 -3.08
C ALA A 495 -3.16 14.23 -1.62
N LEU A 496 -2.36 14.70 -0.66
CA LEU A 496 -2.57 14.48 0.77
C LEU A 496 -3.05 15.72 1.53
N GLY A 497 -3.59 16.73 0.84
CA GLY A 497 -4.21 17.89 1.49
C GLY A 497 -3.24 19.04 1.83
N PHE A 498 -2.03 19.03 1.28
CA PHE A 498 -0.98 20.01 1.57
C PHE A 498 -0.23 20.38 0.30
N ASP A 499 0.02 21.67 0.08
CA ASP A 499 0.82 22.14 -1.04
C ASP A 499 2.27 22.43 -0.60
N PRO A 500 3.25 21.60 -1.01
CA PRO A 500 4.65 21.82 -0.68
C PRO A 500 5.28 23.03 -1.37
N ALA A 501 4.65 23.59 -2.41
CA ALA A 501 5.14 24.81 -3.06
C ALA A 501 4.86 26.07 -2.21
N THR A 502 3.70 26.12 -1.56
CA THR A 502 3.25 27.25 -0.71
C THR A 502 3.40 26.99 0.79
N GLN A 503 3.61 25.73 1.18
CA GLN A 503 3.64 25.25 2.58
C GLN A 503 2.36 25.52 3.35
N THR A 504 1.20 25.38 2.69
CA THR A 504 -0.12 25.58 3.28
C THR A 504 -1.06 24.41 2.96
N PRO A 505 -2.08 24.16 3.80
CA PRO A 505 -3.13 23.20 3.48
C PRO A 505 -3.84 23.54 2.16
N ASP A 506 -4.11 22.51 1.36
CA ASP A 506 -4.88 22.57 0.12
C ASP A 506 -5.74 21.31 0.04
N ASP A 507 -7.04 21.45 0.30
CA ASP A 507 -7.96 20.33 0.38
C ASP A 507 -8.67 20.02 -0.95
N ASP A 508 -8.39 20.71 -2.06
CA ASP A 508 -9.21 20.63 -3.26
C ASP A 508 -9.27 19.21 -3.84
N LEU A 509 -8.12 18.54 -3.92
CA LEU A 509 -8.05 17.19 -4.47
C LEU A 509 -8.63 16.15 -3.49
N THR A 510 -8.32 16.25 -2.20
CA THR A 510 -8.89 15.37 -1.17
C THR A 510 -10.41 15.54 -1.05
N LYS A 511 -10.94 16.74 -1.30
CA LYS A 511 -12.38 17.01 -1.38
C LYS A 511 -13.03 16.29 -2.58
N LEU A 512 -12.36 16.23 -3.74
CA LEU A 512 -12.83 15.43 -4.87
C LEU A 512 -12.86 13.93 -4.57
N VAL A 513 -11.84 13.42 -3.87
CA VAL A 513 -11.79 12.03 -3.35
C VAL A 513 -12.96 11.78 -2.40
N ARG A 514 -13.24 12.70 -1.48
CA ARG A 514 -14.36 12.59 -0.55
C ARG A 514 -15.71 12.60 -1.26
N ILE A 515 -15.95 13.54 -2.17
CA ILE A 515 -17.18 13.57 -2.98
C ILE A 515 -17.36 12.26 -3.75
N ARG A 516 -16.28 11.71 -4.30
CA ARG A 516 -16.31 10.41 -4.96
C ARG A 516 -16.74 9.30 -4.00
N ASN A 517 -16.20 9.26 -2.78
CA ASN A 517 -16.60 8.27 -1.79
C ASN A 517 -18.05 8.45 -1.32
N GLN A 518 -18.59 9.67 -1.29
CA GLN A 518 -19.95 9.94 -0.80
C GLN A 518 -21.04 9.68 -1.84
N TYR A 519 -20.75 9.98 -3.11
CA TYR A 519 -21.72 9.94 -4.22
C TYR A 519 -21.41 8.90 -5.29
N GLY A 520 -20.22 8.30 -5.24
CA GLY A 520 -19.71 7.41 -6.26
C GLY A 520 -19.83 5.91 -6.01
N ASN A 521 -20.57 5.53 -4.98
CA ASN A 521 -20.72 4.14 -4.59
C ASN A 521 -21.89 3.45 -5.27
N ALA A 522 -22.04 3.67 -6.58
CA ALA A 522 -23.02 2.94 -7.35
C ALA A 522 -22.70 1.44 -7.24
N GLN A 523 -23.64 0.67 -6.68
CA GLN A 523 -23.48 -0.76 -6.46
C GLN A 523 -23.44 -1.40 -7.85
N ILE A 524 -22.28 -1.89 -8.32
CA ILE A 524 -22.27 -2.77 -9.48
C ILE A 524 -22.94 -4.06 -9.01
N VAL A 525 -24.28 -4.10 -9.09
CA VAL A 525 -24.99 -5.34 -8.90
C VAL A 525 -24.52 -6.21 -10.05
N ALA A 526 -23.80 -7.29 -9.74
CA ALA A 526 -23.30 -8.25 -10.72
C ALA A 526 -24.39 -8.76 -11.70
N SER A 527 -25.68 -8.51 -11.42
CA SER A 527 -26.79 -8.79 -12.31
C SER A 527 -26.98 -7.81 -13.48
N ASN A 528 -26.50 -6.55 -13.44
CA ASN A 528 -26.68 -5.60 -14.56
C ASN A 528 -25.71 -4.38 -14.55
N PRO A 529 -24.48 -4.51 -15.08
CA PRO A 529 -23.50 -3.41 -15.14
C PRO A 529 -23.95 -2.20 -16.00
N THR A 530 -24.93 -2.37 -16.90
CA THR A 530 -25.45 -1.28 -17.74
C THR A 530 -26.34 -0.28 -16.98
N GLU A 531 -26.60 -0.51 -15.69
CA GLU A 531 -27.40 0.41 -14.88
C GLU A 531 -26.64 1.64 -14.41
N GLN A 532 -25.30 1.60 -14.35
CA GLN A 532 -24.49 2.78 -14.13
C GLN A 532 -24.34 3.59 -15.41
N THR A 533 -24.40 4.91 -15.28
CA THR A 533 -24.26 5.81 -16.42
C THR A 533 -23.43 7.04 -16.04
N PHE A 534 -22.49 7.40 -16.92
CA PHE A 534 -21.86 8.70 -16.99
C PHE A 534 -22.24 9.37 -18.31
N THR A 535 -23.36 10.09 -18.29
CA THR A 535 -24.02 10.57 -19.49
C THR A 535 -23.65 12.01 -19.78
N GLN A 536 -23.05 12.25 -20.94
CA GLN A 536 -22.84 13.61 -21.44
C GLN A 536 -24.19 14.29 -21.75
N LEU A 537 -24.46 15.39 -21.07
CA LEU A 537 -25.71 16.13 -21.14
C LEU A 537 -25.68 17.32 -22.13
N ASN A 538 -24.51 17.67 -22.66
CA ASN A 538 -24.35 18.74 -23.64
C ASN A 538 -23.49 18.28 -24.81
N SER A 539 -23.83 18.67 -26.04
CA SER A 539 -23.07 18.30 -27.25
C SER A 539 -22.61 19.51 -28.05
N GLY A 540 -21.50 19.38 -28.79
CA GLY A 540 -21.06 20.40 -29.75
C GLY A 540 -20.35 21.61 -29.13
N ASN A 541 -19.80 21.45 -27.91
CA ASN A 541 -18.93 22.43 -27.28
C ASN A 541 -17.62 21.73 -26.90
N SER A 542 -16.49 22.25 -27.38
CA SER A 542 -15.17 21.69 -27.07
C SER A 542 -14.74 21.98 -25.64
N ASP A 543 -15.12 23.14 -25.13
CA ASP A 543 -14.54 23.75 -23.93
C ASP A 543 -15.26 23.31 -22.64
N ILE A 544 -16.55 22.99 -22.75
CA ILE A 544 -17.42 22.69 -21.60
C ILE A 544 -18.01 21.30 -21.74
N LEU A 545 -17.91 20.55 -20.66
CA LEU A 545 -18.52 19.25 -20.51
C LEU A 545 -19.45 19.27 -19.30
N VAL A 546 -20.70 18.89 -19.51
CA VAL A 546 -21.66 18.63 -18.45
C VAL A 546 -22.04 17.17 -18.53
N VAL A 547 -21.85 16.47 -17.42
CA VAL A 547 -22.11 15.04 -17.31
C VAL A 547 -23.00 14.77 -16.11
N GLU A 548 -23.86 13.79 -16.27
CA GLU A 548 -24.64 13.23 -15.18
C GLU A 548 -24.09 11.86 -14.82
N ARG A 549 -23.84 11.68 -13.53
CA ARG A 549 -23.61 10.35 -12.97
C ARG A 549 -24.90 9.85 -12.35
N GLY A 550 -25.22 8.58 -12.56
CA GLY A 550 -26.38 7.96 -11.94
C GLY A 550 -26.38 6.45 -12.05
N GLN A 551 -27.37 5.84 -11.39
CA GLN A 551 -27.62 4.42 -11.45
C GLN A 551 -29.12 4.12 -11.56
N GLY A 552 -29.49 3.09 -12.33
CA GLY A 552 -30.87 2.58 -12.38
C GLY A 552 -31.89 3.60 -12.89
N GLY A 553 -31.43 4.56 -13.72
CA GLY A 553 -32.25 5.66 -14.23
C GLY A 553 -32.49 6.80 -13.24
N THR A 554 -31.78 6.84 -12.12
CA THR A 554 -31.77 7.95 -11.15
C THR A 554 -30.40 8.63 -11.16
N ALA A 555 -30.39 9.96 -11.23
CA ALA A 555 -29.15 10.74 -11.12
C ALA A 555 -28.68 10.83 -9.66
N ASP A 556 -27.36 10.88 -9.49
CA ASP A 556 -26.67 11.04 -8.21
C ASP A 556 -25.77 12.29 -8.20
N LEU A 557 -25.17 12.66 -9.34
CA LEU A 557 -24.39 13.88 -9.50
C LEU A 557 -24.62 14.57 -10.86
N LEU A 558 -24.49 15.89 -10.87
CA LEU A 558 -24.27 16.71 -12.06
C LEU A 558 -22.90 17.37 -11.96
N VAL A 559 -22.03 17.10 -12.93
CA VAL A 559 -20.66 17.62 -12.96
C VAL A 559 -20.53 18.54 -14.17
N GLY A 560 -20.08 19.77 -13.95
CA GLY A 560 -19.70 20.71 -15.00
C GLY A 560 -18.19 20.91 -14.99
N LEU A 561 -17.56 20.78 -16.15
CA LEU A 561 -16.13 20.95 -16.37
C LEU A 561 -15.90 21.95 -17.50
N ASN A 562 -14.87 22.79 -17.38
CA ASN A 562 -14.53 23.84 -18.31
C ASN A 562 -13.01 24.00 -18.39
N ASP A 563 -12.46 23.95 -19.59
CA ASP A 563 -11.01 24.04 -19.78
C ASP A 563 -10.52 25.47 -20.06
N ARG A 564 -11.42 26.45 -20.25
CA ARG A 564 -11.05 27.83 -20.62
C ARG A 564 -10.32 28.56 -19.51
N TYR A 565 -9.40 29.45 -19.89
CA TYR A 565 -8.59 30.27 -18.98
C TYR A 565 -8.87 31.78 -19.07
N ASP A 566 -9.82 32.21 -19.90
CA ASP A 566 -10.34 33.58 -19.82
C ASP A 566 -11.39 33.72 -18.71
N GLU A 567 -11.55 34.94 -18.21
CA GLU A 567 -12.43 35.28 -17.09
C GLU A 567 -13.90 34.86 -17.30
N GLY A 568 -14.52 34.32 -16.25
CA GLY A 568 -15.97 34.22 -16.09
C GLY A 568 -16.48 32.78 -16.04
N PHE A 569 -17.73 32.57 -16.45
CA PHE A 569 -18.36 31.25 -16.49
C PHE A 569 -19.08 31.03 -17.83
N ASN A 570 -19.51 29.80 -18.05
CA ASN A 570 -20.38 29.46 -19.17
C ASN A 570 -21.73 28.92 -18.69
N LEU A 571 -22.79 29.32 -19.40
CA LEU A 571 -24.15 28.85 -19.16
C LEU A 571 -24.41 27.59 -19.98
N VAL A 572 -24.90 26.54 -19.32
CA VAL A 572 -25.34 25.31 -19.98
C VAL A 572 -26.77 25.02 -19.59
N PHE A 573 -27.63 24.93 -20.60
CA PHE A 573 -29.01 24.49 -20.47
C PHE A 573 -29.08 23.01 -20.81
N THR A 574 -29.57 22.20 -19.90
CA THR A 574 -29.74 20.77 -20.15
C THR A 574 -30.86 20.15 -19.32
N THR A 575 -31.08 18.85 -19.49
CA THR A 575 -32.06 18.05 -18.77
C THR A 575 -31.35 16.90 -18.08
N THR A 576 -31.63 16.73 -16.79
CA THR A 576 -31.12 15.67 -15.93
C THR A 576 -32.22 14.64 -15.64
N ASN A 577 -31.83 13.42 -15.26
CA ASN A 577 -32.74 12.41 -14.74
C ASN A 577 -33.12 12.63 -13.27
N PHE A 578 -32.58 13.66 -12.59
CA PHE A 578 -33.12 14.05 -11.29
C PHE A 578 -34.62 14.39 -11.40
N PRO A 579 -35.45 13.96 -10.44
CA PRO A 579 -36.87 14.34 -10.40
C PRO A 579 -37.06 15.87 -10.32
N GLU A 580 -38.14 16.38 -10.95
CA GLU A 580 -38.55 17.78 -10.77
C GLU A 580 -38.73 18.11 -9.28
N GLY A 581 -38.22 19.28 -8.87
CA GLY A 581 -38.23 19.74 -7.48
C GLY A 581 -37.06 19.22 -6.63
N THR A 582 -36.22 18.31 -7.16
CA THR A 582 -35.00 17.88 -6.46
C THR A 582 -34.10 19.08 -6.21
N ARG A 583 -33.64 19.23 -4.97
CA ARG A 583 -32.70 20.27 -4.55
C ARG A 583 -31.29 19.70 -4.58
N LEU A 584 -30.39 20.42 -5.21
CA LEU A 584 -28.98 20.06 -5.31
C LEU A 584 -28.14 21.20 -4.74
N ILE A 585 -27.07 20.84 -4.05
CA ILE A 585 -26.07 21.78 -3.52
C ILE A 585 -24.77 21.63 -4.30
N GLU A 586 -24.00 22.71 -4.40
CA GLU A 586 -22.65 22.69 -4.96
C GLU A 586 -21.69 22.13 -3.90
N LEU A 587 -21.01 21.03 -4.23
CA LEU A 587 -20.28 20.19 -3.27
C LEU A 587 -18.80 20.57 -3.12
N THR A 588 -18.24 21.32 -4.08
CA THR A 588 -16.80 21.61 -4.09
C THR A 588 -16.46 22.84 -3.26
N GLY A 589 -17.45 23.71 -3.00
CA GLY A 589 -17.26 25.02 -2.39
C GLY A 589 -16.93 26.11 -3.41
N ASN A 590 -16.75 25.75 -4.69
CA ASN A 590 -16.35 26.71 -5.72
C ASN A 590 -17.38 27.81 -5.94
N ALA A 591 -18.68 27.51 -5.74
CA ALA A 591 -19.73 28.52 -5.83
C ALA A 591 -19.68 29.58 -4.71
N ASN A 592 -19.11 29.23 -3.55
CA ASN A 592 -19.02 30.12 -2.39
C ASN A 592 -17.62 30.74 -2.23
N ASP A 593 -16.69 30.45 -3.14
CA ASP A 593 -15.33 30.99 -3.11
C ASP A 593 -15.28 32.32 -3.89
N PRO A 594 -15.02 33.47 -3.23
CA PRO A 594 -14.95 34.77 -3.89
C PRO A 594 -13.82 34.88 -4.92
N ALA A 595 -12.79 34.03 -4.87
CA ALA A 595 -11.73 34.00 -5.88
C ALA A 595 -12.22 33.38 -7.20
N ILE A 596 -13.25 32.52 -7.15
CA ILE A 596 -13.83 31.82 -8.29
C ILE A 596 -15.09 32.54 -8.78
N ASP A 597 -15.96 32.93 -7.85
CA ASP A 597 -17.21 33.62 -8.11
C ASP A 597 -17.31 34.98 -7.39
N PRO A 598 -16.50 35.98 -7.80
CA PRO A 598 -16.48 37.30 -7.17
C PRO A 598 -17.80 38.08 -7.29
N THR A 599 -18.71 37.61 -8.15
CA THR A 599 -19.99 38.26 -8.43
C THR A 599 -21.21 37.54 -7.88
N ASP A 600 -21.03 36.41 -7.18
CA ASP A 600 -22.12 35.58 -6.63
C ASP A 600 -23.14 35.16 -7.72
N GLU A 601 -22.61 34.73 -8.88
CA GLU A 601 -23.41 34.29 -10.01
C GLU A 601 -23.53 32.75 -10.05
N ILE A 602 -22.55 31.98 -9.60
CA ILE A 602 -22.60 30.52 -9.56
C ILE A 602 -23.48 30.11 -8.36
N PRO A 603 -24.63 29.46 -8.58
CA PRO A 603 -25.56 29.21 -7.48
C PRO A 603 -25.02 28.13 -6.55
N GLU A 604 -24.86 28.38 -5.25
CA GLU A 604 -24.58 27.30 -4.29
C GLU A 604 -25.66 26.20 -4.29
N ARG A 605 -26.88 26.53 -4.75
CA ARG A 605 -28.04 25.65 -4.74
C ARG A 605 -28.84 25.80 -6.02
N ILE A 606 -29.25 24.66 -6.59
CA ILE A 606 -30.17 24.62 -7.73
C ILE A 606 -31.36 23.72 -7.40
N THR A 607 -32.51 24.04 -8.00
CA THR A 607 -33.70 23.17 -7.94
C THR A 607 -34.04 22.73 -9.34
N VAL A 608 -34.17 21.42 -9.52
CA VAL A 608 -34.47 20.81 -10.82
C VAL A 608 -35.86 21.23 -11.25
N GLY A 609 -35.96 21.83 -12.44
CA GLY A 609 -37.21 22.30 -13.01
C GLY A 609 -38.02 21.21 -13.67
N ALA A 610 -39.13 21.61 -14.31
CA ALA A 610 -40.02 20.70 -15.02
C ALA A 610 -39.30 19.88 -16.09
N ASN A 611 -39.62 18.59 -16.18
CA ASN A 611 -38.98 17.63 -17.07
C ASN A 611 -37.46 17.51 -16.89
N GLY A 612 -36.96 17.69 -15.66
CA GLY A 612 -35.53 17.55 -15.36
C GLY A 612 -34.69 18.76 -15.79
N PHE A 613 -35.31 19.89 -16.14
CA PHE A 613 -34.56 21.03 -16.66
C PHE A 613 -33.64 21.67 -15.61
N VAL A 614 -32.39 21.93 -15.99
CA VAL A 614 -31.41 22.64 -15.16
C VAL A 614 -30.64 23.68 -15.97
N LEU A 615 -30.28 24.78 -15.30
CA LEU A 615 -29.35 25.78 -15.81
C LEU A 615 -28.10 25.75 -14.95
N LEU A 616 -26.99 25.32 -15.53
CA LEU A 616 -25.69 25.29 -14.86
C LEU A 616 -24.86 26.49 -15.27
N ARG A 617 -24.16 27.07 -14.29
CA ARG A 617 -23.11 28.06 -14.47
C ARG A 617 -21.80 27.37 -14.13
N VAL A 618 -21.04 27.00 -15.16
CA VAL A 618 -19.76 26.29 -14.99
C VAL A 618 -18.63 27.33 -15.04
N PRO A 619 -17.87 27.52 -13.95
CA PRO A 619 -16.77 28.49 -13.92
C PRO A 619 -15.74 28.14 -15.00
N ARG A 620 -15.08 29.14 -15.56
CA ARG A 620 -13.81 28.97 -16.28
C ARG A 620 -12.68 28.85 -15.26
N ASN A 621 -11.44 28.68 -15.69
CA ASN A 621 -10.27 28.58 -14.80
C ASN A 621 -9.74 29.94 -14.32
N ALA A 622 -10.45 31.03 -14.62
CA ALA A 622 -10.09 32.38 -14.22
C ALA A 622 -11.33 33.25 -13.91
N SER A 623 -11.14 34.19 -13.00
CA SER A 623 -12.09 35.23 -12.62
C SER A 623 -11.44 36.63 -12.75
N SER A 624 -12.14 37.68 -12.33
CA SER A 624 -11.56 39.02 -12.23
C SER A 624 -10.41 39.11 -11.22
N GLU A 625 -10.33 38.17 -10.29
CA GLU A 625 -9.29 38.10 -9.24
C GLU A 625 -8.01 37.38 -9.73
N GLY A 626 -8.09 36.60 -10.82
CA GLY A 626 -6.95 35.90 -11.41
C GLY A 626 -7.29 34.51 -11.92
N GLU A 627 -6.25 33.79 -12.36
CA GLU A 627 -6.38 32.35 -12.63
C GLU A 627 -6.50 31.61 -11.28
N HIS A 628 -7.50 30.75 -11.16
CA HIS A 628 -7.77 29.94 -9.97
C HIS A 628 -7.82 28.44 -10.30
N HIS A 629 -7.74 28.05 -11.58
CA HIS A 629 -7.57 26.65 -12.04
C HIS A 629 -8.70 25.66 -11.66
N LYS A 630 -9.80 26.18 -11.13
CA LYS A 630 -10.98 25.43 -10.69
C LYS A 630 -12.15 25.63 -11.65
N GLY A 631 -11.92 25.33 -12.93
CA GLY A 631 -12.96 25.33 -13.97
C GLY A 631 -13.95 24.18 -13.83
N TYR A 632 -14.50 23.93 -12.64
CA TYR A 632 -15.47 22.87 -12.40
C TYR A 632 -16.47 23.23 -11.30
N VAL A 633 -17.65 22.60 -11.35
CA VAL A 633 -18.67 22.59 -10.29
C VAL A 633 -19.27 21.19 -10.22
N ILE A 634 -19.61 20.73 -9.02
CA ILE A 634 -20.24 19.42 -8.82
C ILE A 634 -21.48 19.63 -7.96
N TYR A 635 -22.64 19.24 -8.49
CA TYR A 635 -23.92 19.33 -7.78
C TYR A 635 -24.45 17.94 -7.44
N GLY A 636 -24.93 17.76 -6.21
CA GLY A 636 -25.61 16.54 -5.77
C GLY A 636 -26.69 16.83 -4.74
N PRO A 637 -27.60 15.87 -4.45
CA PRO A 637 -28.53 15.98 -3.33
C PRO A 637 -27.73 16.16 -2.03
N PRO A 638 -28.16 17.03 -1.08
CA PRO A 638 -27.35 17.30 0.11
C PRO A 638 -27.24 16.06 1.00
N VAL A 639 -26.04 15.55 1.23
CA VAL A 639 -25.80 14.57 2.30
C VAL A 639 -25.79 15.30 3.65
N PRO A 640 -25.96 14.59 4.80
CA PRO A 640 -25.88 15.23 6.11
C PRO A 640 -24.53 15.97 6.29
N GLY A 641 -24.56 17.20 6.80
CA GLY A 641 -23.34 17.85 7.30
C GLY A 641 -23.04 17.34 8.70
N GLY A 642 -21.80 17.41 9.16
CA GLY A 642 -21.46 16.91 10.50
C GLY A 642 -19.97 16.80 10.77
N SER A 643 -19.65 16.16 11.89
CA SER A 643 -18.30 15.83 12.32
C SER A 643 -18.30 14.56 13.17
N LEU A 644 -17.21 13.80 13.07
CA LEU A 644 -16.81 12.77 14.02
C LEU A 644 -15.83 13.40 15.02
N SER A 645 -15.90 12.99 16.29
CA SER A 645 -14.99 13.47 17.34
C SER A 645 -14.75 12.43 18.42
N ILE A 646 -13.55 12.47 19.01
CA ILE A 646 -13.22 11.77 20.26
C ILE A 646 -13.60 12.68 21.44
N ILE A 647 -14.42 12.17 22.37
CA ILE A 647 -14.87 12.95 23.53
C ILE A 647 -13.82 12.89 24.64
N ASP A 648 -13.40 14.07 25.10
CA ASP A 648 -12.43 14.28 26.20
C ASP A 648 -11.16 13.43 26.02
N PRO A 649 -10.35 13.65 24.97
CA PRO A 649 -9.07 12.95 24.83
C PRO A 649 -8.08 13.39 25.92
N ASP A 650 -7.13 12.52 26.25
CA ASP A 650 -6.16 12.76 27.33
C ASP A 650 -5.06 13.74 26.91
N ASP A 651 -4.66 13.69 25.62
CA ASP A 651 -3.75 14.64 24.98
C ASP A 651 -4.04 14.72 23.46
N VAL A 652 -3.29 15.55 22.73
CA VAL A 652 -3.37 15.67 21.26
C VAL A 652 -1.97 15.81 20.67
N ILE A 653 -1.64 14.94 19.72
CA ILE A 653 -0.46 15.08 18.87
C ILE A 653 -0.77 16.16 17.82
N PRO A 654 -0.03 17.29 17.79
CA PRO A 654 -0.26 18.35 16.82
C PRO A 654 0.25 17.97 15.42
N PRO A 655 -0.12 18.72 14.36
CA PRO A 655 0.41 18.48 13.03
C PRO A 655 1.90 18.82 13.03
N ASP A 656 2.65 18.15 12.17
CA ASP A 656 4.08 18.39 12.08
C ASP A 656 4.34 19.83 11.58
N PRO A 657 5.35 20.52 12.12
CA PRO A 657 5.68 21.88 11.67
C PRO A 657 6.00 21.95 10.17
N ASN A 658 5.60 23.04 9.51
CA ASN A 658 5.74 23.24 8.04
C ASN A 658 7.18 23.23 7.48
N PHE A 659 8.22 23.11 8.33
CA PHE A 659 9.60 22.90 7.88
C PHE A 659 9.98 21.44 7.73
N ARG A 660 9.15 20.49 8.22
CA ARG A 660 9.34 19.07 7.98
C ARG A 660 9.21 18.81 6.47
N PRO A 661 10.01 17.89 5.90
CA PRO A 661 9.84 17.52 4.51
C PRO A 661 8.46 16.90 4.24
N ASP A 662 7.85 17.28 3.12
CA ASP A 662 6.50 16.87 2.73
C ASP A 662 6.26 15.36 2.81
N PHE A 663 7.24 14.54 2.42
CA PHE A 663 7.12 13.07 2.41
C PHE A 663 6.98 12.42 3.79
N VAL A 664 7.24 13.13 4.89
CA VAL A 664 7.07 12.67 6.29
C VAL A 664 6.17 13.57 7.13
N GLN A 665 5.72 14.69 6.58
CA GLN A 665 5.00 15.70 7.34
C GLN A 665 3.56 15.26 7.61
N ARG A 666 3.23 15.01 8.88
CA ARG A 666 1.84 14.84 9.34
C ARG A 666 1.08 16.16 9.27
N VAL A 667 -0.14 16.15 8.77
CA VAL A 667 -0.92 17.40 8.56
C VAL A 667 -2.20 17.48 9.40
N ASN A 668 -2.53 16.42 10.13
CA ASN A 668 -3.71 16.33 10.99
C ASN A 668 -3.32 16.28 12.47
N ASP A 669 -4.17 16.85 13.33
CA ASP A 669 -4.14 16.61 14.78
C ASP A 669 -4.60 15.18 15.08
N ILE A 670 -4.04 14.53 16.10
CA ILE A 670 -4.40 13.16 16.50
C ILE A 670 -4.64 13.10 18.02
N PRO A 671 -5.90 12.90 18.47
CA PRO A 671 -6.21 12.64 19.87
C PRO A 671 -5.47 11.42 20.45
N VAL A 672 -5.05 11.51 21.70
CA VAL A 672 -4.36 10.44 22.45
C VAL A 672 -5.25 9.92 23.57
N ILE A 673 -5.33 8.59 23.71
CA ILE A 673 -6.08 7.89 24.75
C ILE A 673 -5.14 6.98 25.56
N THR A 674 -5.11 7.21 26.87
CA THR A 674 -4.29 6.47 27.85
C THR A 674 -5.16 5.65 28.83
N ARG A 675 -6.48 5.79 28.72
CA ARG A 675 -7.51 5.15 29.58
C ARG A 675 -8.11 3.92 28.92
N ASP A 676 -8.74 3.06 29.73
CA ASP A 676 -9.32 1.78 29.30
C ASP A 676 -10.54 1.90 28.38
N ALA A 677 -11.16 3.08 28.26
CA ALA A 677 -12.30 3.29 27.37
C ALA A 677 -12.43 4.76 26.97
N PHE A 678 -12.97 5.01 25.77
CA PHE A 678 -13.28 6.35 25.25
C PHE A 678 -14.57 6.39 24.45
N ASP A 679 -15.13 7.59 24.28
CA ASP A 679 -16.38 7.76 23.54
C ASP A 679 -16.08 8.41 22.19
N ILE A 680 -16.66 7.85 21.13
CA ILE A 680 -16.76 8.49 19.82
C ILE A 680 -18.13 9.13 19.66
N ARG A 681 -18.19 10.31 19.03
CA ARG A 681 -19.46 10.98 18.74
C ARG A 681 -19.52 11.48 17.30
N VAL A 682 -20.65 11.23 16.66
CA VAL A 682 -21.02 11.82 15.37
C VAL A 682 -22.19 12.76 15.59
N GLU A 683 -22.01 14.02 15.23
CA GLU A 683 -23.06 15.04 15.22
C GLU A 683 -23.37 15.41 13.76
N THR A 684 -24.66 15.42 13.40
CA THR A 684 -25.11 15.71 12.04
C THR A 684 -26.12 16.85 11.98
N PHE A 685 -26.20 17.53 10.85
CA PHE A 685 -27.19 18.57 10.55
C PHE A 685 -27.59 18.59 9.07
N ALA A 686 -28.77 19.13 8.76
CA ALA A 686 -29.20 19.33 7.38
C ALA A 686 -28.42 20.48 6.71
N GLN A 687 -27.68 20.22 5.62
CA GLN A 687 -26.93 21.24 4.88
C GLN A 687 -27.82 22.22 4.08
N ASP A 688 -29.07 21.83 3.83
CA ASP A 688 -30.06 22.67 3.17
C ASP A 688 -31.31 22.75 4.04
N THR A 689 -31.55 23.91 4.64
CA THR A 689 -32.69 24.14 5.54
C THR A 689 -34.06 24.02 4.85
N PHE A 690 -34.09 24.02 3.51
CA PHE A 690 -35.32 23.81 2.72
C PHE A 690 -35.45 22.38 2.20
N ASP A 691 -34.43 21.54 2.39
CA ASP A 691 -34.56 20.10 2.24
C ASP A 691 -35.10 19.53 3.56
N ASN A 692 -36.18 18.75 3.50
CA ASN A 692 -36.79 18.14 4.68
C ASN A 692 -36.09 16.82 5.09
N THR A 693 -34.95 16.53 4.47
CA THR A 693 -34.12 15.35 4.74
C THR A 693 -32.81 15.76 5.42
N SER A 694 -32.39 14.96 6.40
CA SER A 694 -31.09 15.02 7.09
C SER A 694 -30.53 13.60 7.07
N ASP A 695 -29.91 13.12 8.14
CA ASP A 695 -29.55 11.72 8.33
C ASP A 695 -30.74 10.85 8.81
N ASP A 696 -30.80 9.60 8.33
CA ASP A 696 -31.73 8.56 8.80
C ASP A 696 -31.08 7.46 9.64
N ASN A 697 -29.79 7.22 9.43
CA ASN A 697 -28.95 6.36 10.24
C ASN A 697 -27.49 6.81 10.16
N ALA A 698 -26.69 6.46 11.16
CA ALA A 698 -25.23 6.50 11.06
C ALA A 698 -24.63 5.16 11.49
N LEU A 699 -23.49 4.84 10.91
CA LEU A 699 -22.67 3.66 11.23
C LEU A 699 -21.24 4.10 11.49
N PHE A 700 -20.48 3.30 12.23
CA PHE A 700 -19.06 3.52 12.43
C PHE A 700 -18.26 2.24 12.18
N LYS A 701 -16.97 2.41 11.91
CA LYS A 701 -16.00 1.34 11.73
C LYS A 701 -14.70 1.81 12.36
N ILE A 702 -14.03 0.89 13.07
CA ILE A 702 -12.67 1.10 13.56
C ILE A 702 -11.76 0.14 12.80
N ASP A 703 -10.61 0.67 12.40
CA ASP A 703 -9.58 -0.01 11.62
C ASP A 703 -10.13 -0.69 10.35
N ASP A 704 -9.78 -1.95 10.15
CA ASP A 704 -10.18 -2.77 9.01
C ASP A 704 -11.65 -3.23 9.07
N GLY A 705 -12.33 -3.01 10.20
CA GLY A 705 -13.74 -3.32 10.41
C GLY A 705 -14.06 -4.79 10.74
N TYR A 706 -13.08 -5.56 11.23
CA TYR A 706 -13.32 -6.96 11.61
C TYR A 706 -13.56 -7.17 13.12
N GLY A 707 -13.33 -6.13 13.93
CA GLY A 707 -13.61 -6.12 15.37
C GLY A 707 -15.11 -6.08 15.73
N ASP A 708 -15.40 -6.17 17.02
CA ASP A 708 -16.70 -5.90 17.64
C ASP A 708 -16.53 -4.75 18.64
N PHE A 709 -16.96 -3.56 18.26
CA PHE A 709 -16.72 -2.31 18.97
C PHE A 709 -17.98 -1.74 19.63
N ASN A 710 -19.14 -2.39 19.43
CA ASN A 710 -20.40 -2.10 20.12
C ASN A 710 -20.85 -3.24 21.06
N GLY A 711 -20.07 -4.32 21.14
CA GLY A 711 -20.20 -5.39 22.13
C GLY A 711 -21.35 -6.35 21.88
N ASN A 712 -21.75 -6.53 20.61
CA ASN A 712 -22.91 -7.35 20.26
C ASN A 712 -22.56 -8.76 19.73
N GLY A 713 -21.27 -9.10 19.68
CA GLY A 713 -20.72 -10.41 19.38
C GLY A 713 -20.03 -10.54 18.03
N GLY A 714 -19.90 -9.45 17.26
CA GLY A 714 -19.22 -9.39 15.95
C GLY A 714 -19.63 -8.13 15.15
N PRO A 715 -19.02 -7.85 13.99
CA PRO A 715 -19.43 -6.73 13.16
C PRO A 715 -20.88 -6.90 12.68
N ASP A 716 -21.70 -5.85 12.82
CA ASP A 716 -23.11 -5.86 12.42
C ASP A 716 -23.30 -6.14 10.93
N PHE A 717 -22.36 -5.64 10.13
CA PHE A 717 -22.34 -5.82 8.70
C PHE A 717 -21.12 -6.67 8.31
N PRO A 718 -21.33 -7.88 7.75
CA PRO A 718 -20.24 -8.73 7.30
C PRO A 718 -19.26 -7.96 6.41
N PRO A 719 -17.94 -8.09 6.63
CA PRO A 719 -16.92 -7.37 5.86
C PRO A 719 -17.02 -7.53 4.33
N THR A 720 -17.63 -8.63 3.87
CA THR A 720 -17.88 -8.87 2.44
C THR A 720 -19.03 -8.04 1.85
N GLN A 721 -19.77 -7.26 2.65
CA GLN A 721 -20.87 -6.43 2.16
C GLN A 721 -20.34 -5.17 1.44
N THR A 722 -20.99 -4.82 0.33
CA THR A 722 -20.67 -3.59 -0.40
C THR A 722 -21.03 -2.36 0.43
N ILE A 723 -20.16 -1.35 0.46
CA ILE A 723 -20.30 -0.03 1.13
C ILE A 723 -20.19 -0.09 2.65
N VAL A 724 -20.95 -0.97 3.29
CA VAL A 724 -21.06 -1.03 4.77
C VAL A 724 -20.35 -2.23 5.38
N GLY A 725 -19.56 -2.99 4.61
CA GLY A 725 -18.82 -4.13 5.15
C GLY A 725 -17.90 -3.71 6.30
N GLY A 726 -18.01 -4.41 7.43
CA GLY A 726 -17.22 -4.17 8.63
C GLY A 726 -17.69 -2.97 9.48
N PHE A 727 -18.75 -2.28 9.06
CA PHE A 727 -19.35 -1.23 9.89
C PHE A 727 -20.22 -1.83 11.01
N GLU A 728 -20.46 -1.01 12.02
CA GLU A 728 -21.26 -1.27 13.20
C GLU A 728 -22.30 -0.18 13.43
N GLN A 729 -23.38 -0.58 14.10
CA GLN A 729 -24.43 0.31 14.58
C GLN A 729 -23.98 0.99 15.88
N PHE A 730 -24.36 2.26 16.04
CA PHE A 730 -24.29 2.92 17.35
C PHE A 730 -25.37 2.36 18.28
N THR A 731 -24.96 1.77 19.40
CA THR A 731 -25.88 1.12 20.35
C THR A 731 -26.11 1.92 21.62
N ASP A 732 -25.14 2.74 22.05
CA ASP A 732 -25.27 3.57 23.25
C ASP A 732 -26.19 4.77 23.04
N LEU A 733 -26.01 5.49 21.92
CA LEU A 733 -26.89 6.57 21.48
C LEU A 733 -27.02 6.56 19.96
N SER A 734 -28.26 6.54 19.48
CA SER A 734 -28.59 6.70 18.06
C SER A 734 -29.85 7.55 17.94
N VAL A 735 -29.66 8.83 17.63
CA VAL A 735 -30.73 9.82 17.48
C VAL A 735 -30.67 10.39 16.06
N PRO A 736 -31.38 9.78 15.09
CA PRO A 736 -31.31 10.26 13.72
C PRO A 736 -31.94 11.65 13.55
N GLY A 737 -31.25 12.53 12.82
CA GLY A 737 -31.69 13.90 12.61
C GLY A 737 -33.06 13.98 11.94
N MET A 738 -33.42 13.00 11.11
CA MET A 738 -34.72 12.99 10.44
C MET A 738 -35.89 12.90 11.42
N THR A 739 -35.63 12.40 12.64
CA THR A 739 -36.63 12.23 13.71
C THR A 739 -36.75 13.48 14.59
N GLN A 740 -35.78 14.39 14.51
CA GLN A 740 -35.71 15.58 15.34
C GLN A 740 -36.38 16.81 14.69
N PRO A 741 -36.99 17.72 15.47
CA PRO A 741 -37.61 18.93 14.93
C PRO A 741 -36.62 19.92 14.29
N ASP A 742 -35.39 19.98 14.82
CA ASP A 742 -34.31 20.85 14.36
C ASP A 742 -33.39 20.19 13.33
N ARG A 743 -33.63 18.92 13.00
CA ARG A 743 -32.88 18.13 12.02
C ARG A 743 -31.41 17.94 12.38
N GLN A 744 -31.11 17.92 13.67
CA GLN A 744 -29.79 17.56 14.19
C GLN A 744 -29.80 16.09 14.63
N GLY A 745 -28.84 15.31 14.16
CA GLY A 745 -28.63 13.94 14.60
C GLY A 745 -27.46 13.85 15.57
N GLU A 746 -27.52 12.87 16.47
CA GLU A 746 -26.46 12.60 17.43
C GLU A 746 -26.33 11.10 17.63
N TYR A 747 -25.09 10.61 17.48
CA TYR A 747 -24.73 9.22 17.64
C TYR A 747 -23.50 9.12 18.52
N GLN A 748 -23.49 8.20 19.47
CA GLN A 748 -22.37 8.00 20.39
C GLN A 748 -22.19 6.52 20.67
N GLN A 749 -20.93 6.09 20.77
CA GLN A 749 -20.54 4.75 21.17
C GLN A 749 -19.31 4.82 22.09
N THR A 750 -19.36 4.11 23.21
CA THR A 750 -18.21 3.85 24.07
C THR A 750 -17.41 2.69 23.50
N ILE A 751 -16.11 2.91 23.32
CA ILE A 751 -15.13 1.96 22.80
C ILE A 751 -14.27 1.47 23.97
N ASP A 752 -14.10 0.15 24.07
CA ASP A 752 -13.15 -0.48 24.99
C ASP A 752 -11.74 -0.38 24.40
N ALA A 753 -10.91 0.50 24.95
CA ALA A 753 -9.53 0.68 24.48
C ALA A 753 -8.62 -0.48 24.88
N THR A 754 -9.09 -1.44 25.71
CA THR A 754 -8.33 -2.65 26.04
C THR A 754 -8.32 -3.69 24.94
N THR A 755 -9.20 -3.56 23.95
CA THR A 755 -9.22 -4.42 22.76
C THR A 755 -8.41 -3.86 21.59
N LEU A 756 -7.89 -2.64 21.74
CA LEU A 756 -7.03 -1.97 20.76
C LEU A 756 -5.57 -2.12 21.18
N VAL A 757 -4.69 -2.30 20.20
CA VAL A 757 -3.24 -2.35 20.42
C VAL A 757 -2.67 -0.94 20.59
N GLU A 758 -1.41 -0.82 20.99
CA GLU A 758 -0.73 0.47 21.02
C GLU A 758 -0.57 1.07 19.61
N GLY A 759 -0.55 2.40 19.53
CA GLY A 759 -0.32 3.17 18.31
C GLY A 759 -1.59 3.73 17.66
N PHE A 760 -1.54 3.97 16.34
CA PHE A 760 -2.65 4.60 15.62
C PHE A 760 -3.76 3.62 15.28
N HIS A 761 -5.00 4.13 15.42
CA HIS A 761 -6.26 3.50 15.07
C HIS A 761 -7.13 4.46 14.26
N TYR A 762 -7.92 3.92 13.35
CA TYR A 762 -8.57 4.68 12.28
C TYR A 762 -10.08 4.55 12.38
N ILE A 763 -10.78 5.65 12.59
CA ILE A 763 -12.23 5.64 12.80
C ILE A 763 -12.92 6.28 11.61
N GLU A 764 -13.78 5.52 10.95
CA GLU A 764 -14.64 6.00 9.87
C GLU A 764 -16.09 5.93 10.33
N ALA A 765 -16.83 7.02 10.20
CA ALA A 765 -18.27 7.05 10.41
C ALA A 765 -18.99 7.54 9.15
N ILE A 766 -20.13 6.93 8.84
CA ILE A 766 -20.96 7.31 7.72
C ILE A 766 -22.37 7.64 8.19
N ALA A 767 -22.92 8.76 7.73
CA ALA A 767 -24.30 9.17 8.00
C ALA A 767 -25.10 9.19 6.70
N PHE A 768 -26.15 8.38 6.64
CA PHE A 768 -26.92 8.14 5.42
C PHE A 768 -27.97 9.22 5.19
N ARG A 769 -28.08 9.67 3.95
CA ARG A 769 -29.24 10.41 3.47
C ARG A 769 -30.38 9.42 3.21
N PRO A 770 -31.60 9.65 3.72
CA PRO A 770 -32.75 8.81 3.40
C PRO A 770 -33.06 8.81 1.90
N ARG A 771 -33.14 7.60 1.34
CA ARG A 771 -33.37 7.34 -0.08
C ARG A 771 -34.48 6.30 -0.26
N ALA A 772 -35.09 6.29 -1.45
CA ALA A 772 -36.07 5.26 -1.78
C ALA A 772 -35.37 3.88 -1.86
N ALA A 773 -36.08 2.82 -1.47
CA ALA A 773 -35.54 1.47 -1.55
C ALA A 773 -35.08 1.14 -2.99
N GLY A 774 -33.84 0.65 -3.12
CA GLY A 774 -33.22 0.29 -4.41
C GLY A 774 -32.52 1.45 -5.12
N ALA A 775 -32.53 2.67 -4.58
CA ALA A 775 -31.67 3.75 -5.08
C ALA A 775 -30.24 3.62 -4.54
N THR A 776 -29.26 4.20 -5.24
CA THR A 776 -27.88 4.30 -4.74
C THR A 776 -27.89 4.97 -3.37
N PRO A 777 -27.21 4.39 -2.36
CA PRO A 777 -27.04 5.06 -1.07
C PRO A 777 -26.17 6.30 -1.26
N LEU A 778 -26.56 7.38 -0.61
CA LEU A 778 -25.78 8.61 -0.50
C LEU A 778 -25.54 8.85 0.98
N PHE A 779 -24.32 9.21 1.35
CA PHE A 779 -23.95 9.42 2.74
C PHE A 779 -22.85 10.47 2.84
N ALA A 780 -22.70 11.05 4.02
CA ALA A 780 -21.50 11.77 4.39
C ALA A 780 -20.55 10.80 5.10
N ASP A 781 -19.27 10.88 4.79
CA ASP A 781 -18.20 10.20 5.51
C ASP A 781 -17.45 11.19 6.42
N PHE A 782 -17.14 10.73 7.62
CA PHE A 782 -16.36 11.42 8.62
C PHE A 782 -15.23 10.49 9.07
N ARG A 783 -14.03 11.04 9.20
CA ARG A 783 -12.83 10.28 9.53
C ARG A 783 -12.12 10.95 10.67
N GLU A 784 -11.57 10.15 11.58
CA GLU A 784 -10.77 10.57 12.71
C GLU A 784 -9.69 9.52 12.96
N VAL A 785 -8.50 9.94 13.37
CA VAL A 785 -7.43 9.03 13.79
C VAL A 785 -7.23 9.21 15.28
N VAL A 786 -7.06 8.11 16.03
CA VAL A 786 -6.79 8.15 17.46
C VAL A 786 -5.50 7.37 17.75
N CYS A 787 -4.69 7.87 18.68
CA CYS A 787 -3.52 7.17 19.18
C CYS A 787 -3.85 6.54 20.53
N ILE A 788 -3.72 5.22 20.64
CA ILE A 788 -3.81 4.49 21.90
C ILE A 788 -2.39 4.40 22.48
N ASP A 789 -2.21 4.96 23.67
CA ASP A 789 -0.94 4.99 24.42
C ASP A 789 -1.18 4.55 25.89
N ARG A 790 -1.45 3.26 26.10
CA ARG A 790 -1.85 2.70 27.41
C ARG A 790 -0.72 1.96 28.09
N GLU A 791 0.11 1.26 27.33
CA GLU A 791 1.19 0.40 27.81
C GLU A 791 2.54 1.13 27.83
N PRO A 792 3.43 0.83 28.80
CA PRO A 792 4.75 1.45 28.82
C PRO A 792 5.61 0.96 27.64
N ILE A 793 6.47 1.84 27.12
CA ILE A 793 7.43 1.50 26.06
C ILE A 793 8.36 0.38 26.52
N GLU A 794 8.36 -0.73 25.79
CA GLU A 794 9.29 -1.84 26.02
C GLU A 794 10.38 -1.88 24.94
N PHE A 795 11.62 -1.90 25.42
CA PHE A 795 12.81 -1.93 24.56
C PHE A 795 13.99 -2.58 25.26
N ASP A 796 14.88 -3.15 24.46
CA ASP A 796 16.07 -3.86 24.90
C ASP A 796 17.32 -3.41 24.17
N LEU A 797 18.48 -3.65 24.82
CA LEU A 797 19.80 -3.45 24.26
C LEU A 797 20.47 -4.81 24.07
N ALA A 798 20.79 -5.18 22.83
CA ALA A 798 21.32 -6.50 22.49
C ALA A 798 22.64 -6.84 23.24
N GLN A 799 23.47 -5.83 23.54
CA GLN A 799 24.74 -5.99 24.24
C GLN A 799 24.63 -5.90 25.77
N ALA A 800 23.43 -5.74 26.33
CA ALA A 800 23.25 -5.66 27.78
C ALA A 800 23.81 -6.91 28.49
N GLY A 801 24.61 -6.70 29.52
CA GLY A 801 25.25 -7.77 30.30
C GLY A 801 26.46 -8.43 29.63
N MET A 802 26.77 -8.11 28.37
CA MET A 802 27.81 -8.80 27.60
C MET A 802 29.20 -8.16 27.77
N VAL A 803 30.25 -8.97 27.65
CA VAL A 803 31.62 -8.50 27.40
C VAL A 803 31.79 -8.31 25.89
N VAL A 804 31.92 -7.06 25.46
CA VAL A 804 32.13 -6.73 24.04
C VAL A 804 33.61 -6.80 23.68
N GLU A 805 33.91 -7.25 22.46
CA GLU A 805 35.30 -7.39 21.96
C GLU A 805 35.90 -6.07 21.45
N ASP A 806 35.05 -5.13 21.03
CA ASP A 806 35.42 -3.81 20.50
C ASP A 806 35.23 -2.73 21.57
N ASP A 807 36.11 -1.73 21.60
CA ASP A 807 35.95 -0.57 22.47
C ASP A 807 34.85 0.39 21.95
N GLN A 808 34.39 0.21 20.71
CA GLN A 808 33.29 0.98 20.11
C GLN A 808 32.30 0.08 19.37
N PRO A 809 31.53 -0.77 20.08
CA PRO A 809 30.53 -1.59 19.43
C PRO A 809 29.40 -0.70 18.84
N ASP A 810 28.78 -1.18 17.77
CA ASP A 810 27.52 -0.62 17.26
C ASP A 810 26.37 -1.19 18.10
N PHE A 811 25.88 -0.41 19.05
CA PHE A 811 24.81 -0.82 19.97
C PHE A 811 23.51 -1.02 19.19
N ALA A 812 22.87 -2.18 19.38
CA ALA A 812 21.61 -2.51 18.74
C ALA A 812 20.49 -2.45 19.79
N ILE A 813 19.51 -1.59 19.52
CA ILE A 813 18.38 -1.30 20.39
C ILE A 813 17.12 -1.76 19.65
N THR A 814 16.33 -2.63 20.26
CA THR A 814 15.07 -3.10 19.68
C THR A 814 13.92 -2.54 20.49
N VAL A 815 12.95 -1.91 19.81
CA VAL A 815 11.70 -1.44 20.42
C VAL A 815 10.58 -2.37 19.99
N GLU A 816 9.95 -3.06 20.94
CA GLU A 816 9.09 -4.21 20.65
C GLU A 816 7.75 -3.82 20.04
N ASP A 817 7.14 -2.71 20.46
CA ASP A 817 5.81 -2.24 20.03
C ASP A 817 5.82 -1.47 18.69
N GLY A 818 6.99 -1.02 18.22
CA GLY A 818 7.15 -0.25 16.99
C GLY A 818 6.62 1.19 17.06
N THR A 819 6.27 1.72 18.24
CA THR A 819 5.69 3.06 18.40
C THR A 819 6.73 4.18 18.53
N ALA A 820 8.01 3.81 18.62
CA ALA A 820 9.12 4.76 18.77
C ALA A 820 9.22 5.74 17.59
N GLU A 821 9.16 7.04 17.90
CA GLU A 821 9.49 8.12 16.97
C GLU A 821 10.99 8.40 16.96
N PHE A 822 11.61 8.46 18.15
CA PHE A 822 13.05 8.70 18.29
C PHE A 822 13.66 7.78 19.37
N VAL A 823 14.89 7.32 19.11
CA VAL A 823 15.69 6.56 20.06
C VAL A 823 17.01 7.29 20.26
N HIS A 824 17.42 7.47 21.50
CA HIS A 824 18.68 8.11 21.88
C HIS A 824 19.48 7.18 22.79
N ALA A 825 20.80 7.19 22.66
CA ALA A 825 21.68 6.46 23.55
C ALA A 825 22.85 7.32 24.02
N PHE A 826 23.26 7.10 25.27
CA PHE A 826 24.30 7.82 25.95
C PHE A 826 25.25 6.86 26.65
N LEU A 827 26.53 7.21 26.68
CA LEU A 827 27.54 6.47 27.43
C LEU A 827 27.85 7.21 28.74
N ASN A 828 27.81 6.47 29.86
CA ASN A 828 28.27 6.91 31.18
C ASN A 828 27.72 8.28 31.62
N LEU A 829 26.41 8.53 31.41
CA LEU A 829 25.74 9.77 31.85
C LEU A 829 26.06 10.05 33.33
N PRO A 830 26.28 11.30 33.77
CA PRO A 830 26.53 11.59 35.17
C PRO A 830 25.37 11.15 36.08
N ALA A 831 25.68 10.65 37.28
CA ALA A 831 24.65 10.27 38.24
C ALA A 831 23.74 11.48 38.58
N GLY A 832 22.42 11.32 38.41
CA GLY A 832 21.42 12.36 38.65
C GLY A 832 21.18 13.32 37.47
N ALA A 833 21.82 13.10 36.31
CA ALA A 833 21.41 13.74 35.06
C ALA A 833 20.01 13.27 34.64
N ASP A 834 19.26 14.13 33.96
CA ASP A 834 17.97 13.78 33.35
C ASP A 834 18.22 13.39 31.88
N PRO A 835 18.12 12.10 31.51
CA PRO A 835 18.44 11.64 30.16
C PRO A 835 17.60 12.34 29.08
N VAL A 836 16.35 12.70 29.38
CA VAL A 836 15.45 13.37 28.42
C VAL A 836 15.91 14.81 28.16
N ALA A 837 16.39 15.51 29.20
CA ALA A 837 16.90 16.87 29.07
C ALA A 837 18.25 16.95 28.34
N GLU A 838 18.99 15.84 28.25
CA GLU A 838 20.30 15.74 27.59
C GLU A 838 20.22 15.32 26.11
N ILE A 839 19.00 15.05 25.60
CA ILE A 839 18.78 14.69 24.21
C ILE A 839 19.33 15.76 23.25
N GLY A 840 20.03 15.29 22.22
CA GLY A 840 20.47 16.12 21.10
C GLY A 840 20.87 15.28 19.89
N LEU A 841 21.13 15.94 18.75
CA LEU A 841 21.43 15.28 17.46
C LEU A 841 22.60 14.27 17.54
N GLY A 842 23.57 14.50 18.43
CA GLY A 842 24.71 13.61 18.61
C GLY A 842 24.36 12.27 19.29
N THR A 843 23.21 12.18 19.95
CA THR A 843 22.80 11.04 20.79
C THR A 843 21.77 10.14 20.10
N GLU A 844 21.14 10.64 19.03
CA GLU A 844 20.10 9.93 18.28
C GLU A 844 20.68 8.67 17.62
N ALA A 845 20.00 7.55 17.82
CA ALA A 845 20.24 6.28 17.16
C ALA A 845 19.59 6.29 15.78
N ARG A 846 20.29 5.72 14.79
CA ARG A 846 19.75 5.61 13.43
C ARG A 846 18.78 4.43 13.36
N LYS A 847 17.62 4.61 12.75
CA LYS A 847 16.74 3.48 12.43
C LYS A 847 17.45 2.56 11.44
N TYR A 848 17.58 1.28 11.80
CA TYR A 848 18.35 0.27 11.06
C TYR A 848 17.43 -0.70 10.31
N ASP A 849 16.32 -1.09 10.95
CA ASP A 849 15.20 -1.83 10.38
C ASP A 849 13.87 -1.35 11.04
N ALA A 850 12.74 -2.02 10.80
CA ALA A 850 11.43 -1.56 11.30
C ALA A 850 11.39 -1.30 12.82
N ARG A 851 12.03 -2.16 13.61
CA ARG A 851 12.05 -2.11 15.10
C ARG A 851 13.44 -1.96 15.71
N GLU A 852 14.49 -2.03 14.88
CA GLU A 852 15.88 -1.99 15.34
C GLU A 852 16.50 -0.62 15.05
N TYR A 853 17.14 -0.06 16.06
CA TYR A 853 17.88 1.19 16.01
C TYR A 853 19.33 0.93 16.39
N ARG A 854 20.26 1.65 15.77
CA ARG A 854 21.69 1.47 16.00
C ARG A 854 22.43 2.74 16.36
N LYS A 855 23.37 2.62 17.30
CA LYS A 855 24.22 3.74 17.70
C LYS A 855 25.64 3.28 18.03
N THR A 856 26.61 3.91 17.37
CA THR A 856 27.99 3.92 17.86
C THR A 856 28.15 5.07 18.85
N LEU A 857 28.65 4.76 20.05
CA LEU A 857 28.95 5.73 21.11
C LEU A 857 30.46 6.02 21.16
N ASP A 858 30.86 6.94 22.05
CA ASP A 858 32.28 7.13 22.37
C ASP A 858 32.94 5.82 22.84
N PRO A 859 34.27 5.67 22.73
CA PRO A 859 34.94 4.46 23.19
C PRO A 859 34.67 4.14 24.67
N LEU A 860 34.39 2.87 24.91
CA LEU A 860 34.17 2.27 26.21
C LEU A 860 35.44 2.33 27.05
N ASP A 861 35.27 2.66 28.33
CA ASP A 861 36.35 2.54 29.30
C ASP A 861 36.59 1.06 29.62
N GLU A 862 37.83 0.67 29.93
CA GLU A 862 38.13 -0.69 30.42
C GLU A 862 37.38 -0.92 31.74
N GLY A 863 36.54 -1.96 31.81
CA GLY A 863 35.64 -2.20 32.94
C GLY A 863 34.15 -2.20 32.57
N THR A 864 33.32 -1.87 33.57
CA THR A 864 31.87 -1.71 33.43
C THR A 864 31.55 -0.34 32.87
N ASN A 865 30.75 -0.31 31.82
CA ASN A 865 30.20 0.89 31.21
C ASN A 865 28.68 0.88 31.34
N ARG A 866 28.09 2.07 31.47
CA ARG A 866 26.65 2.25 31.50
C ARG A 866 26.18 2.87 30.20
N VAL A 867 25.27 2.18 29.52
CA VAL A 867 24.57 2.68 28.33
C VAL A 867 23.16 3.07 28.75
N THR A 868 22.86 4.37 28.73
CA THR A 868 21.50 4.86 28.98
C THR A 868 20.80 5.00 27.63
N VAL A 869 19.66 4.35 27.45
CA VAL A 869 18.82 4.46 26.25
C VAL A 869 17.55 5.20 26.61
N VAL A 870 17.13 6.13 25.75
CA VAL A 870 15.88 6.88 25.86
C VAL A 870 15.07 6.66 24.59
N VAL A 871 13.84 6.17 24.73
CA VAL A 871 12.89 6.02 23.63
C VAL A 871 11.78 7.05 23.80
N LEU A 872 11.41 7.72 22.71
CA LEU A 872 10.32 8.69 22.64
C LEU A 872 9.29 8.22 21.64
N GLU A 873 8.03 8.26 22.02
CA GLU A 873 6.88 8.00 21.16
C GLU A 873 6.33 9.29 20.57
N THR A 874 5.54 9.15 19.51
CA THR A 874 4.83 10.29 18.90
C THR A 874 3.88 10.97 19.89
N SER A 875 3.28 10.22 20.83
CA SER A 875 2.40 10.77 21.87
C SER A 875 3.10 11.77 22.80
N GLY A 876 4.44 11.82 22.78
CA GLY A 876 5.26 12.62 23.67
C GLY A 876 5.70 11.87 24.94
N ARG A 877 5.28 10.62 25.12
CA ARG A 877 5.80 9.74 26.17
C ARG A 877 7.27 9.41 25.90
N ALA A 878 8.05 9.36 26.97
CA ALA A 878 9.47 9.04 26.93
C ALA A 878 9.85 8.11 28.08
N VAL A 879 10.62 7.06 27.79
CA VAL A 879 11.14 6.11 28.78
C VAL A 879 12.66 6.04 28.66
N ALA A 880 13.35 6.11 29.78
CA ALA A 880 14.80 5.99 29.87
C ALA A 880 15.19 4.75 30.71
N ARG A 881 16.13 3.95 30.22
CA ARG A 881 16.62 2.73 30.90
C ARG A 881 18.14 2.67 30.82
N ASP A 882 18.76 2.28 31.93
CA ASP A 882 20.21 2.03 32.02
C ASP A 882 20.50 0.55 31.80
N PHE A 883 21.50 0.27 30.97
CA PHE A 883 22.07 -1.06 30.75
C PHE A 883 23.56 -1.06 31.11
N GLU A 884 24.04 -2.19 31.63
CA GLU A 884 25.47 -2.40 31.85
C GLU A 884 26.08 -3.18 30.68
N VAL A 885 27.25 -2.74 30.22
CA VAL A 885 28.03 -3.37 29.15
C VAL A 885 29.49 -3.40 29.59
N PHE A 886 30.21 -4.49 29.34
CA PHE A 886 31.57 -4.69 29.84
C PHE A 886 32.58 -4.67 28.69
N PHE A 887 33.73 -4.03 28.89
CA PHE A 887 34.83 -4.01 27.91
C PHE A 887 36.17 -4.34 28.57
N GLY A 888 36.98 -5.18 27.91
CA GLY A 888 38.30 -5.63 28.41
C GLY A 888 38.24 -6.93 29.20
N ASP A 889 39.29 -7.18 30.01
CA ASP A 889 39.43 -8.41 30.82
C ASP A 889 38.61 -8.30 32.12
N VAL A 890 37.29 -8.28 31.95
CA VAL A 890 36.30 -8.15 33.04
C VAL A 890 35.56 -9.46 33.17
N ASN A 891 35.46 -10.02 34.39
CA ASN A 891 34.53 -11.10 34.66
C ASN A 891 33.16 -10.49 35.04
N PRO A 892 32.16 -10.48 34.13
CA PRO A 892 30.85 -9.88 34.38
C PRO A 892 30.07 -10.64 35.46
N CYS A 893 30.46 -11.90 35.74
CA CYS A 893 29.97 -12.67 36.86
C CYS A 893 31.11 -13.08 37.80
N PRO A 894 31.53 -12.23 38.74
CA PRO A 894 32.60 -12.55 39.69
C PRO A 894 32.27 -13.74 40.60
N ALA A 895 31.01 -14.20 40.61
CA ALA A 895 30.58 -15.40 41.31
C ALA A 895 30.70 -16.69 40.49
N ASP A 896 30.88 -16.63 39.16
CA ASP A 896 31.09 -17.78 38.27
C ASP A 896 32.60 -18.04 38.13
N LEU A 897 33.10 -18.98 38.93
CA LEU A 897 34.52 -19.26 39.12
C LEU A 897 34.85 -20.74 38.90
N GLY A 898 33.84 -21.60 38.76
CA GLY A 898 33.95 -23.04 38.64
C GLY A 898 33.30 -23.54 37.34
N ALA A 899 33.87 -24.59 36.74
CA ALA A 899 33.27 -25.18 35.55
C ALA A 899 32.01 -26.01 35.91
N PRO A 900 30.93 -25.97 35.10
CA PRO A 900 30.83 -25.26 33.83
C PRO A 900 30.59 -23.76 33.98
N MET A 901 31.44 -22.95 33.35
CA MET A 901 31.26 -21.49 33.29
C MET A 901 29.90 -21.16 32.64
N GLY A 902 29.23 -20.13 33.13
CA GLY A 902 27.89 -19.67 32.74
C GLY A 902 26.75 -20.28 33.57
N VAL A 903 27.06 -21.07 34.61
CA VAL A 903 26.05 -21.68 35.50
C VAL A 903 26.50 -21.58 36.95
N LEU A 904 25.85 -20.71 37.73
CA LEU A 904 26.10 -20.63 39.17
C LEU A 904 25.62 -21.89 39.89
N ASP A 905 26.58 -22.68 40.36
CA ASP A 905 26.33 -23.87 41.15
C ASP A 905 27.33 -24.03 42.31
N ILE A 906 27.34 -25.20 42.93
CA ILE A 906 28.22 -25.46 44.08
C ILE A 906 29.71 -25.49 43.71
N ALA A 907 30.04 -25.76 42.44
CA ALA A 907 31.40 -25.74 41.93
C ALA A 907 32.00 -24.34 42.01
N ASP A 908 31.22 -23.29 41.81
CA ASP A 908 31.65 -21.90 41.96
C ASP A 908 31.96 -21.54 43.40
N VAL A 909 31.08 -21.95 44.32
CA VAL A 909 31.31 -21.77 45.75
C VAL A 909 32.59 -22.50 46.17
N VAL A 910 32.82 -23.71 45.64
CA VAL A 910 34.05 -24.47 45.90
C VAL A 910 35.27 -23.78 45.28
N ALA A 911 35.17 -23.27 44.06
CA ALA A 911 36.23 -22.55 43.37
C ALA A 911 36.60 -21.25 44.10
N PHE A 912 35.61 -20.45 44.49
CA PHE A 912 35.79 -19.26 45.31
C PHE A 912 36.51 -19.58 46.62
N LEU A 913 36.05 -20.58 47.37
CA LEU A 913 36.69 -20.95 48.64
C LEU A 913 38.13 -21.43 48.46
N GLN A 914 38.44 -22.08 47.33
CA GLN A 914 39.80 -22.50 47.00
C GLN A 914 40.70 -21.31 46.63
N LEU A 915 40.21 -20.38 45.81
CA LEU A 915 40.90 -19.16 45.40
C LEU A 915 41.11 -18.23 46.61
N PHE A 916 40.08 -18.02 47.42
CA PHE A 916 40.12 -17.26 48.66
C PHE A 916 41.12 -17.85 49.66
N GLY A 917 41.14 -19.18 49.81
CA GLY A 917 42.13 -19.87 50.64
C GLY A 917 43.57 -19.77 50.12
N GLN A 918 43.75 -19.47 48.84
CA GLN A 918 45.05 -19.25 48.19
C GLN A 918 45.46 -17.78 48.14
N ALA A 919 44.60 -16.86 48.60
CA ALA A 919 44.76 -15.42 48.41
C ALA A 919 44.97 -15.09 46.91
N ASP A 920 44.23 -15.77 46.04
CA ASP A 920 44.23 -15.53 44.60
C ASP A 920 43.44 -14.26 44.29
N PRO A 921 43.95 -13.32 43.46
CA PRO A 921 43.25 -12.09 43.11
C PRO A 921 41.81 -12.29 42.61
N ALA A 922 41.48 -13.43 42.00
CA ALA A 922 40.11 -13.72 41.55
C ALA A 922 39.08 -13.87 42.69
N ALA A 923 39.52 -13.99 43.94
CA ALA A 923 38.67 -14.05 45.13
C ALA A 923 38.70 -12.77 45.99
N ASP A 924 39.37 -11.71 45.54
CA ASP A 924 39.44 -10.38 46.18
C ASP A 924 38.29 -9.50 45.66
N LEU A 925 37.06 -9.84 46.05
CA LEU A 925 35.82 -9.27 45.52
C LEU A 925 35.27 -8.10 46.38
N GLY A 926 35.81 -7.89 47.58
CA GLY A 926 35.37 -6.89 48.55
C GLY A 926 36.39 -5.78 48.77
N ALA A 927 35.92 -4.59 49.18
CA ALA A 927 36.83 -3.52 49.60
C ALA A 927 37.30 -3.74 51.05
N PRO A 928 38.59 -3.48 51.38
CA PRO A 928 39.63 -2.91 50.52
C PRO A 928 40.38 -3.96 49.69
N ALA A 929 40.58 -3.67 48.39
CA ALA A 929 41.32 -4.54 47.47
C ALA A 929 42.74 -4.87 47.98
N GLY A 930 43.14 -6.12 47.79
CA GLY A 930 44.39 -6.73 48.25
C GLY A 930 44.33 -7.29 49.66
N VAL A 931 43.13 -7.37 50.28
CA VAL A 931 42.92 -7.83 51.65
C VAL A 931 41.80 -8.88 51.68
N PHE A 932 42.20 -10.15 51.66
CA PHE A 932 41.30 -11.29 51.74
C PHE A 932 40.67 -11.44 53.13
N ASP A 933 39.45 -10.96 53.29
CA ASP A 933 38.69 -11.01 54.53
C ASP A 933 37.19 -11.35 54.31
N VAL A 934 36.37 -11.13 55.34
CA VAL A 934 34.95 -11.48 55.28
C VAL A 934 34.18 -10.63 54.26
N ALA A 935 34.68 -9.45 53.91
CA ALA A 935 34.08 -8.58 52.91
C ALA A 935 34.05 -9.24 51.52
N ASP A 936 35.10 -9.98 51.14
CA ASP A 936 35.14 -10.73 49.87
C ASP A 936 34.13 -11.87 49.85
N VAL A 937 34.00 -12.58 50.99
CA VAL A 937 33.02 -13.66 51.15
C VAL A 937 31.60 -13.11 51.05
N VAL A 938 31.35 -11.93 51.63
CA VAL A 938 30.06 -11.25 51.54
C VAL A 938 29.80 -10.78 50.11
N ALA A 939 30.80 -10.21 49.43
CA ALA A 939 30.68 -9.78 48.04
C ALA A 939 30.41 -10.96 47.09
N PHE A 940 31.11 -12.08 47.26
CA PHE A 940 30.86 -13.32 46.53
C PHE A 940 29.43 -13.82 46.76
N LEU A 941 28.97 -13.92 48.01
CA LEU A 941 27.63 -14.40 48.32
C LEU A 941 26.52 -13.46 47.83
N GLN A 942 26.80 -12.17 47.77
CA GLN A 942 25.89 -11.18 47.18
C GLN A 942 25.79 -11.38 45.66
N ALA A 943 26.91 -11.50 44.96
CA ALA A 943 26.94 -11.77 43.53
C ALA A 943 26.30 -13.14 43.20
N PHE A 944 26.66 -14.19 43.95
CA PHE A 944 26.09 -15.54 43.78
C PHE A 944 24.58 -15.58 44.05
N GLY A 945 24.10 -14.82 45.04
CA GLY A 945 22.69 -14.74 45.39
C GLY A 945 21.86 -13.84 44.46
N ALA A 946 22.49 -12.86 43.82
CA ALA A 946 21.86 -12.00 42.81
C ALA A 946 21.71 -12.71 41.45
N GLY A 947 22.54 -13.73 41.18
CA GLY A 947 22.66 -14.34 39.86
C GLY A 947 23.77 -13.68 39.03
N CYS A 948 24.25 -14.38 37.99
CA CYS A 948 25.03 -13.74 36.94
C CYS A 948 24.08 -12.98 36.00
N PRO A 949 24.46 -11.80 35.49
CA PRO A 949 23.82 -11.24 34.29
C PRO A 949 24.00 -12.16 33.08
#